data_AF-A0A8S1N5R6-F1
#
_entry.id   AF-A0A8S1N5R6-F1
#
_cell.length_a   1.000
_cell.length_b   1.000
_cell.length_c   1.000
_cell.angle_alpha   90.00
_cell.angle_beta   90.00
_cell.angle_gamma   90.00
#
_symmetry.space_group_name_H-M   'P 1'
#
loop_
_entity.id
_entity.type
_entity.pdbx_description
1 polymer ?
#
loop_
_entity_poly.entity_id
_entity_poly.type
_entity_poly.pdbx_seq_one_letter_code
_entity_poly.pdbx_strand_id
1 'polypeptide(L)'
;MSIRVYQAPQSQSINSFLITLLDGTGSMCMEYEQVVKAYTEVFSYLGNEKLEYQFQLQLQPILPYAGVNGRGGNITNTFKELFQILLSNKYPKNITILFVSDGKEPFEIKVLLPFIKKMKDQFMIQFISLAIGDRFPNQISNILRNKIHNHDPNFQSLFKVKRNPKNSKNKIYQEFLLCFQQIKPLIQVQDGIVQINKPVLQTLVSPPSNLVISGSYFCAKTDSQQNEGIWGGNIQLEPKSTDKEVNQFIIGSISQAINDQIANNKSDNTAFQIISKEVPHLLQQIAQIQSSPEEQKKNHEVLVLLEELQSSNLQLKQMSENQLTQLQKGLFDHQVSLNQIINVNSVNIQKNTVTPEILNERLEEKYQQLINPECFQEPIYVNNQKVTLLQNTELIIIETLNNHIAYIEQNINNDHTQLLQDFISSTQESLIKVFSASDFKVEFDEQIVSFKQMNSLFQLIDQTIKKIINIQNFLVLVKKYQQKTQVIAQTDTSTTLFSSNDDYKYLPNELQILLKEGIECEDAEKSFVLIVDTNDSMINESQIAIESFQIQFQNIPENKKIILTWKNSKFQQYSLKQELQLQQQQQEQLLYDSLLEQFKALDKQYDLSIKRNRICMITDGLTDYQSIHKSFKVLKFHYSFQIIYLTIGSQLNTKIGNELKSKYQDRNLKGCPLLFNIPRSIVQSTQNSFKRILDTFNKRFEDIYKEFIK
;
A
#
# COMPACT_ATOMS: atom_id res chain seq x y z
N MET A 1 -5.39 -32.44 38.73
CA MET A 1 -4.83 -31.11 38.42
C MET A 1 -5.69 -30.35 37.43
N SER A 2 -6.26 -29.21 37.84
CA SER A 2 -6.83 -28.20 36.94
C SER A 2 -5.92 -26.97 36.92
N ILE A 3 -5.68 -26.39 35.76
CA ILE A 3 -4.99 -25.09 35.64
C ILE A 3 -6.03 -23.98 35.67
N ARG A 4 -5.77 -22.91 36.44
CA ARG A 4 -6.70 -21.77 36.56
C ARG A 4 -5.96 -20.44 36.49
N VAL A 5 -6.60 -19.43 35.92
CA VAL A 5 -6.11 -18.04 35.90
C VAL A 5 -6.52 -17.31 37.19
N TYR A 6 -5.59 -16.57 37.76
CA TYR A 6 -5.74 -15.70 38.93
C TYR A 6 -5.19 -14.31 38.60
N GLN A 7 -5.48 -13.33 39.46
CA GLN A 7 -4.87 -12.01 39.41
C GLN A 7 -4.18 -11.73 40.74
N ALA A 8 -2.96 -11.20 40.68
CA ALA A 8 -2.26 -10.76 41.88
C ALA A 8 -3.01 -9.60 42.54
N PRO A 9 -2.97 -9.48 43.88
CA PRO A 9 -3.45 -8.31 44.58
C PRO A 9 -2.95 -7.02 43.91
N GLN A 10 -3.86 -6.05 43.76
CA GLN A 10 -3.49 -4.74 43.28
C GLN A 10 -2.66 -4.01 44.33
N SER A 11 -1.74 -3.16 43.88
CA SER A 11 -0.97 -2.28 44.73
C SER A 11 -1.28 -0.83 44.39
N GLN A 12 -0.46 0.11 44.87
CA GLN A 12 -0.61 1.50 44.50
C GLN A 12 -0.32 1.65 42.99
N SER A 13 -1.31 2.22 42.29
CA SER A 13 -1.14 2.63 40.91
C SER A 13 -0.28 3.90 40.86
N ILE A 14 0.83 3.85 40.14
CA ILE A 14 1.80 4.94 39.99
C ILE A 14 2.07 5.22 38.52
N ASN A 15 2.50 6.45 38.21
CA ASN A 15 3.08 6.72 36.90
C ASN A 15 4.50 6.16 36.88
N SER A 16 4.77 5.27 35.94
CA SER A 16 6.13 4.83 35.65
C SER A 16 6.95 5.99 35.09
N PHE A 17 8.23 6.07 35.46
CA PHE A 17 9.12 7.12 34.97
C PHE A 17 9.38 6.92 33.47
N LEU A 18 8.89 7.85 32.63
CA LEU A 18 8.89 7.68 31.18
C LEU A 18 10.23 8.08 30.57
N ILE A 19 10.86 7.18 29.85
CA ILE A 19 12.09 7.44 29.11
C ILE A 19 11.76 7.31 27.63
N THR A 20 11.80 8.43 26.90
CA THR A 20 11.54 8.43 25.47
C THR A 20 12.85 8.52 24.70
N LEU A 21 13.06 7.54 23.82
CA LEU A 21 14.16 7.48 22.87
C LEU A 21 13.58 7.68 21.47
N LEU A 22 13.67 8.91 20.97
CA LEU A 22 13.24 9.25 19.62
C LEU A 22 14.40 9.14 18.63
N ASP A 23 14.18 8.50 17.51
CA ASP A 23 15.15 8.42 16.43
C ASP A 23 15.37 9.81 15.80
N GLY A 24 16.55 10.37 16.06
CA GLY A 24 16.99 11.68 15.60
C GLY A 24 17.79 11.62 14.30
N THR A 25 17.84 10.47 13.62
CA THR A 25 18.60 10.32 12.38
C THR A 25 17.90 10.99 11.20
N GLY A 26 18.63 11.17 10.09
CA GLY A 26 18.10 11.77 8.87
C GLY A 26 16.93 10.99 8.24
N SER A 27 16.77 9.70 8.56
CA SER A 27 15.66 8.89 8.04
C SER A 27 14.31 9.36 8.55
N MET A 28 14.28 10.04 9.70
CA MET A 28 13.09 10.53 10.40
C MET A 28 12.75 11.98 10.07
N CYS A 29 13.49 12.62 9.17
CA CYS A 29 13.43 14.08 8.95
C CYS A 29 12.02 14.58 8.56
N MET A 30 11.24 13.78 7.84
CA MET A 30 9.90 14.16 7.42
C MET A 30 8.89 14.17 8.57
N GLU A 31 9.03 13.22 9.49
CA GLU A 31 8.08 13.00 10.57
C GLU A 31 8.48 13.71 11.87
N TYR A 32 9.78 13.94 12.10
CA TYR A 32 10.35 14.29 13.41
C TYR A 32 9.62 15.43 14.11
N GLU A 33 9.39 16.56 13.42
CA GLU A 33 8.68 17.72 13.97
C GLU A 33 7.27 17.34 14.47
N GLN A 34 6.56 16.50 13.72
CA GLN A 34 5.19 16.10 14.04
C GLN A 34 5.15 15.06 15.16
N VAL A 35 6.14 14.17 15.21
CA VAL A 35 6.33 13.23 16.32
C VAL A 35 6.53 13.98 17.62
N VAL A 36 7.48 14.92 17.65
CA VAL A 36 7.78 15.71 18.86
C VAL A 36 6.56 16.52 19.28
N LYS A 37 5.87 17.16 18.33
CA LYS A 37 4.64 17.91 18.63
C LYS A 37 3.56 17.03 19.30
N ALA A 38 3.28 15.86 18.73
CA ALA A 38 2.30 14.93 19.28
C ALA A 38 2.73 14.37 20.64
N TYR A 39 4.01 14.05 20.78
CA TYR A 39 4.60 13.57 22.02
C TYR A 39 4.48 14.61 23.16
N THR A 40 4.84 15.87 22.88
CA THR A 40 4.71 16.96 23.86
C THR A 40 3.26 17.20 24.26
N GLU A 41 2.30 17.13 23.32
CA GLU A 41 0.88 17.26 23.66
C GLU A 41 0.42 16.18 24.65
N VAL A 42 0.81 14.91 24.42
CA VAL A 42 0.32 13.80 25.24
C VAL A 42 1.03 13.67 26.58
N PHE A 43 2.35 13.91 26.63
CA PHE A 43 3.21 13.60 27.78
C PHE A 43 3.80 14.83 28.49
N SER A 44 3.41 16.06 28.12
CA SER A 44 3.82 17.27 28.83
C SER A 44 3.45 17.27 30.32
N TYR A 45 2.31 16.66 30.67
CA TYR A 45 1.81 16.59 32.05
C TYR A 45 2.75 15.87 33.03
N LEU A 46 3.69 15.05 32.55
CA LEU A 46 4.64 14.32 33.39
C LEU A 46 5.73 15.23 33.98
N GLY A 47 5.93 16.44 33.46
CA GLY A 47 6.92 17.38 33.99
C GLY A 47 8.32 16.76 34.12
N ASN A 48 8.82 16.65 35.36
CA ASN A 48 10.14 16.09 35.68
C ASN A 48 10.14 14.55 35.81
N GLU A 49 9.00 13.86 35.68
CA GLU A 49 8.87 12.40 35.76
C GLU A 49 9.19 11.70 34.44
N LYS A 50 10.08 12.30 33.63
CA LYS A 50 10.48 11.77 32.33
C LYS A 50 11.88 12.18 31.91
N LEU A 51 12.45 11.41 30.99
CA LEU A 51 13.63 11.75 30.20
C LEU A 51 13.29 11.71 28.71
N GLU A 52 13.76 12.71 27.98
CA GLU A 52 13.42 12.92 26.58
C GLU A 52 14.71 13.07 25.78
N TYR A 53 15.10 11.99 25.10
CA TYR A 53 16.28 12.01 24.23
C TYR A 53 15.91 11.74 22.80
N GLN A 54 16.67 12.36 21.90
CA GLN A 54 16.84 11.84 20.56
C GLN A 54 18.16 11.10 20.45
N PHE A 55 18.24 10.14 19.53
CA PHE A 55 19.47 9.39 19.31
C PHE A 55 19.99 9.49 17.87
N GLN A 56 21.32 9.54 17.78
CA GLN A 56 22.09 9.34 16.55
C GLN A 56 23.29 8.46 16.89
N LEU A 57 24.51 9.02 16.81
CA LEU A 57 25.73 8.40 17.34
C LEU A 57 25.80 8.46 18.86
N GLN A 58 25.11 9.43 19.47
CA GLN A 58 25.05 9.70 20.90
C GLN A 58 23.61 10.12 21.28
N LEU A 59 23.29 10.06 22.57
CA LEU A 59 22.07 10.63 23.13
C LEU A 59 22.16 12.16 23.21
N GLN A 60 21.12 12.84 22.72
CA GLN A 60 21.01 14.30 22.74
C GLN A 60 19.60 14.70 23.22
N PRO A 61 19.41 15.92 23.74
CA PRO A 61 18.07 16.41 24.07
C PRO A 61 17.13 16.30 22.87
N ILE A 62 15.84 16.00 23.08
CA ILE A 62 14.87 15.78 21.99
C ILE A 62 14.71 16.97 21.02
N LEU A 63 15.06 18.18 21.46
CA LEU A 63 15.15 19.40 20.66
C LEU A 63 16.49 20.11 20.88
N PRO A 64 17.06 20.76 19.86
CA PRO A 64 16.59 20.83 18.46
C PRO A 64 16.87 19.54 17.68
N TYR A 65 16.15 19.27 16.59
CA TYR A 65 16.38 18.08 15.74
C TYR A 65 17.84 18.01 15.24
N ALA A 66 18.52 16.91 15.56
CA ALA A 66 19.94 16.73 15.25
C ALA A 66 20.20 16.20 13.83
N GLY A 67 19.20 15.61 13.16
CA GLY A 67 19.33 14.88 11.89
C GLY A 67 19.70 15.72 10.67
N VAL A 68 19.76 17.05 10.82
CA VAL A 68 20.15 18.00 9.77
C VAL A 68 21.56 17.71 9.21
N ASN A 69 22.44 17.08 10.00
CA ASN A 69 23.83 16.79 9.62
C ASN A 69 24.06 15.45 8.91
N GLY A 70 23.00 14.68 8.59
CA GLY A 70 23.11 13.44 7.79
C GLY A 70 23.91 12.30 8.42
N ARG A 71 24.19 12.34 9.73
CA ARG A 71 24.90 11.26 10.43
C ARG A 71 23.93 10.12 10.77
N GLY A 72 24.32 8.89 10.49
CA GLY A 72 23.56 7.69 10.86
C GLY A 72 23.48 7.50 12.38
N GLY A 73 22.58 6.63 12.83
CA GLY A 73 22.42 6.29 14.25
C GLY A 73 23.03 4.95 14.64
N ASN A 74 23.01 4.61 15.93
CA ASN A 74 23.39 3.29 16.44
C ASN A 74 22.56 2.92 17.68
N ILE A 75 21.59 2.02 17.51
CA ILE A 75 20.68 1.58 18.58
C ILE A 75 21.45 0.95 19.74
N THR A 76 22.50 0.18 19.45
CA THR A 76 23.34 -0.46 20.49
C THR A 76 23.98 0.59 21.41
N ASN A 77 24.59 1.63 20.83
CA ASN A 77 25.23 2.68 21.62
C ASN A 77 24.19 3.51 22.39
N THR A 78 23.05 3.81 21.77
CA THR A 78 21.92 4.50 22.40
C THR A 78 21.49 3.82 23.70
N PHE A 79 21.21 2.51 23.66
CA PHE A 79 20.81 1.77 24.85
C PHE A 79 21.94 1.63 25.87
N LYS A 80 23.19 1.50 25.42
CA LYS A 80 24.35 1.45 26.30
C LYS A 80 24.52 2.77 27.08
N GLU A 81 24.46 3.90 26.40
CA GLU A 81 24.53 5.23 27.02
C GLU A 81 23.35 5.44 27.98
N LEU A 82 22.13 5.09 27.55
CA LEU A 82 20.95 5.17 28.42
C LEU A 82 21.14 4.35 29.69
N PHE A 83 21.55 3.08 29.58
CA PHE A 83 21.76 2.24 30.76
C PHE A 83 22.87 2.79 31.66
N GLN A 84 23.92 3.37 31.10
CA GLN A 84 24.96 4.03 31.90
C GLN A 84 24.40 5.24 32.65
N ILE A 85 23.57 6.07 32.01
CA ILE A 85 22.90 7.21 32.68
C ILE A 85 22.01 6.71 33.82
N LEU A 86 21.20 5.67 33.58
CA LEU A 86 20.27 5.13 34.57
C LEU A 86 20.98 4.45 35.74
N LEU A 87 22.07 3.73 35.49
CA LEU A 87 22.85 3.06 36.53
C LEU A 87 23.74 4.01 37.34
N SER A 88 24.09 5.18 36.77
CA SER A 88 24.96 6.16 37.44
C SER A 88 24.19 7.15 38.32
N ASN A 89 22.87 7.27 38.14
CA ASN A 89 22.03 8.22 38.86
C ASN A 89 20.91 7.51 39.63
N LYS A 90 20.24 8.24 40.52
CA LYS A 90 19.06 7.73 41.24
C LYS A 90 17.80 8.04 40.46
N TYR A 91 17.18 7.01 39.90
CA TYR A 91 15.87 7.08 39.25
C TYR A 91 14.84 6.21 39.97
N PRO A 92 13.53 6.45 39.77
CA PRO A 92 12.48 5.58 40.30
C PRO A 92 12.65 4.13 39.84
N LYS A 93 12.20 3.19 40.67
CA LYS A 93 12.31 1.75 40.39
C LYS A 93 11.53 1.33 39.14
N ASN A 94 10.35 1.91 38.93
CA ASN A 94 9.49 1.60 37.79
C ASN A 94 9.79 2.57 36.64
N ILE A 95 10.24 2.03 35.51
CA ILE A 95 10.59 2.80 34.32
C ILE A 95 9.87 2.23 33.09
N THR A 96 9.44 3.14 32.21
CA THR A 96 8.86 2.77 30.90
C THR A 96 9.72 3.36 29.81
N ILE A 97 10.34 2.51 29.01
CA ILE A 97 11.13 2.92 27.85
C ILE A 97 10.21 2.92 26.63
N LEU A 98 9.99 4.11 26.07
CA LEU A 98 9.30 4.34 24.81
C LEU A 98 10.33 4.56 23.70
N PHE A 99 10.52 3.56 22.85
CA PHE A 99 11.44 3.59 21.72
C PHE A 99 10.69 3.91 20.42
N VAL A 100 11.03 5.02 19.76
CA VAL A 100 10.35 5.51 18.55
C VAL A 100 11.36 5.58 17.41
N SER A 101 11.24 4.74 16.38
CA SER A 101 12.25 4.64 15.32
C SER A 101 11.72 3.98 14.04
N ASP A 102 12.40 4.25 12.90
CA ASP A 102 12.21 3.49 11.65
C ASP A 102 13.19 2.29 11.52
N GLY A 103 14.12 2.15 12.46
CA GLY A 103 14.88 0.93 12.77
C GLY A 103 15.95 0.55 11.75
N LYS A 104 16.51 1.53 11.03
CA LYS A 104 17.55 1.32 10.02
C LYS A 104 18.95 1.22 10.60
N GLU A 105 19.10 1.53 11.87
CA GLU A 105 20.37 1.68 12.55
C GLU A 105 20.96 0.33 12.99
N PRO A 106 22.29 0.20 13.09
CA PRO A 106 22.93 -1.01 13.59
C PRO A 106 22.49 -1.41 15.00
N PHE A 107 22.28 -2.71 15.21
CA PHE A 107 21.83 -3.29 16.47
C PHE A 107 22.53 -4.62 16.80
N GLU A 108 23.20 -4.68 17.97
CA GLU A 108 23.92 -5.85 18.47
C GLU A 108 23.61 -6.10 19.96
N ILE A 109 22.63 -6.95 20.23
CA ILE A 109 22.16 -7.24 21.59
C ILE A 109 23.25 -7.78 22.53
N LYS A 110 24.26 -8.51 22.00
CA LYS A 110 25.33 -9.13 22.81
C LYS A 110 26.11 -8.10 23.63
N VAL A 111 26.32 -6.90 23.08
CA VAL A 111 27.02 -5.79 23.75
C VAL A 111 26.22 -5.25 24.94
N LEU A 112 24.89 -5.35 24.89
CA LEU A 112 23.98 -4.82 25.91
C LEU A 112 23.73 -5.80 27.07
N LEU A 113 23.94 -7.11 26.89
CA LEU A 113 23.58 -8.14 27.89
C LEU A 113 24.13 -7.85 29.31
N PRO A 114 25.39 -7.41 29.51
CA PRO A 114 25.89 -7.11 30.85
C PRO A 114 25.17 -5.93 31.52
N PHE A 115 24.77 -4.92 30.74
CA PHE A 115 24.01 -3.78 31.22
C PHE A 115 22.57 -4.16 31.54
N ILE A 116 21.94 -4.94 30.66
CA ILE A 116 20.57 -5.43 30.83
C ILE A 116 20.42 -6.21 32.14
N LYS A 117 21.39 -7.06 32.48
CA LYS A 117 21.37 -7.79 33.76
C LYS A 117 21.33 -6.81 34.95
N LYS A 118 22.26 -5.86 35.01
CA LYS A 118 22.32 -4.84 36.07
C LYS A 118 21.04 -3.99 36.12
N MET A 119 20.51 -3.62 34.96
CA MET A 119 19.27 -2.86 34.86
C MET A 119 18.09 -3.63 35.47
N LYS A 120 17.94 -4.92 35.17
CA LYS A 120 16.86 -5.76 35.71
C LYS A 120 17.00 -6.04 37.21
N ASP A 121 18.21 -5.96 37.75
CA ASP A 121 18.46 -6.08 39.20
C ASP A 121 18.00 -4.83 39.97
N GLN A 122 18.01 -3.65 39.33
CA GLN A 122 17.68 -2.36 39.96
C GLN A 122 16.28 -1.84 39.61
N PHE A 123 15.78 -2.14 38.41
CA PHE A 123 14.57 -1.53 37.86
C PHE A 123 13.53 -2.57 37.42
N MET A 124 12.27 -2.16 37.48
CA MET A 124 11.14 -2.81 36.82
C MET A 124 10.84 -2.03 35.53
N ILE A 125 11.05 -2.69 34.40
CA ILE A 125 11.17 -2.05 33.09
C ILE A 125 10.02 -2.51 32.18
N GLN A 126 9.17 -1.57 31.80
CA GLN A 126 8.29 -1.72 30.65
C GLN A 126 8.99 -1.23 29.38
N PHE A 127 8.88 -2.00 28.31
CA PHE A 127 9.43 -1.62 27.00
C PHE A 127 8.29 -1.49 26.00
N ILE A 128 8.18 -0.31 25.38
CA ILE A 128 7.19 0.03 24.36
C ILE A 128 7.96 0.49 23.12
N SER A 129 7.59 -0.04 21.96
CA SER A 129 8.14 0.37 20.68
C SER A 129 7.04 0.99 19.81
N LEU A 130 7.33 2.16 19.25
CA LEU A 130 6.54 2.80 18.20
C LEU A 130 7.33 2.72 16.89
N ALA A 131 6.96 1.76 16.06
CA ALA A 131 7.58 1.50 14.76
C ALA A 131 7.08 2.49 13.70
N ILE A 132 7.99 3.04 12.90
CA ILE A 132 7.65 4.00 11.84
C ILE A 132 7.92 3.38 10.47
N GLY A 133 6.87 3.31 9.64
CA GLY A 133 6.92 2.74 8.30
C GLY A 133 6.84 1.21 8.28
N ASP A 134 6.83 0.66 7.07
CA ASP A 134 6.69 -0.78 6.84
C ASP A 134 8.00 -1.56 6.87
N ARG A 135 9.13 -0.84 7.01
CA ARG A 135 10.48 -1.41 7.00
C ARG A 135 11.13 -1.47 8.37
N PHE A 136 10.42 -1.09 9.44
CA PHE A 136 10.93 -1.27 10.80
C PHE A 136 11.14 -2.76 11.07
N PRO A 137 12.36 -3.22 11.38
CA PRO A 137 12.62 -4.61 11.73
C PRO A 137 12.05 -4.91 13.13
N ASN A 138 10.91 -5.60 13.22
CA ASN A 138 10.34 -5.98 14.52
C ASN A 138 11.29 -6.84 15.33
N GLN A 139 12.20 -7.57 14.67
CA GLN A 139 13.26 -8.30 15.36
C GLN A 139 13.98 -7.43 16.39
N ILE A 140 14.28 -6.18 16.08
CA ILE A 140 14.94 -5.27 17.04
C ILE A 140 14.04 -5.04 18.27
N SER A 141 12.79 -4.64 18.05
CA SER A 141 11.82 -4.42 19.14
C SER A 141 11.58 -5.68 19.96
N ASN A 142 11.42 -6.83 19.33
CA ASN A 142 11.15 -8.11 19.99
C ASN A 142 12.36 -8.59 20.79
N ILE A 143 13.58 -8.44 20.26
CA ILE A 143 14.82 -8.76 20.99
C ILE A 143 14.97 -7.82 22.19
N LEU A 144 14.80 -6.51 22.01
CA LEU A 144 14.88 -5.53 23.09
C LEU A 144 13.83 -5.80 24.17
N ARG A 145 12.56 -6.00 23.78
CA ARG A 145 11.47 -6.35 24.70
C ARG A 145 11.85 -7.61 25.47
N ASN A 146 12.15 -8.72 24.81
CA ASN A 146 12.44 -9.99 25.48
C ASN A 146 13.61 -9.93 26.45
N LYS A 147 14.64 -9.12 26.14
CA LYS A 147 15.83 -9.05 26.99
C LYS A 147 15.69 -8.04 28.12
N ILE A 148 15.13 -6.86 27.84
CA ILE A 148 15.10 -5.73 28.79
C ILE A 148 13.87 -5.78 29.68
N HIS A 149 12.71 -6.15 29.13
CA HIS A 149 11.45 -6.14 29.86
C HIS A 149 11.45 -7.13 31.03
N ASN A 150 10.89 -6.69 32.16
CA ASN A 150 10.67 -7.52 33.36
C ASN A 150 9.47 -7.02 34.19
N HIS A 151 8.54 -6.33 33.55
CA HIS A 151 7.25 -5.95 34.14
C HIS A 151 6.16 -6.93 33.65
N ASP A 152 4.89 -6.62 33.89
CA ASP A 152 3.72 -7.36 33.37
C ASP A 152 3.89 -7.69 31.88
N PRO A 153 3.94 -8.97 31.48
CA PRO A 153 4.09 -9.38 30.09
C PRO A 153 2.80 -9.21 29.26
N ASN A 154 1.63 -9.03 29.88
CA ASN A 154 0.32 -9.17 29.24
C ASN A 154 -0.24 -7.89 28.59
N PHE A 155 0.61 -6.93 28.22
CA PHE A 155 0.19 -5.66 27.60
C PHE A 155 0.71 -5.49 26.16
N GLN A 156 0.05 -4.60 25.41
CA GLN A 156 0.47 -4.20 24.06
C GLN A 156 1.73 -3.34 24.11
N SER A 157 2.85 -3.84 23.59
CA SER A 157 4.10 -3.06 23.55
C SER A 157 4.44 -2.48 22.19
N LEU A 158 3.77 -2.92 21.12
CA LEU A 158 4.15 -2.57 19.75
C LEU A 158 3.04 -1.74 19.13
N PHE A 159 3.42 -0.53 18.75
CA PHE A 159 2.59 0.44 18.05
C PHE A 159 3.23 0.74 16.71
N LYS A 160 2.43 1.17 15.73
CA LYS A 160 2.94 1.43 14.39
C LYS A 160 2.26 2.62 13.73
N VAL A 161 3.07 3.51 13.16
CA VAL A 161 2.64 4.58 12.26
C VAL A 161 3.09 4.23 10.84
N LYS A 162 2.17 4.27 9.87
CA LYS A 162 2.50 3.97 8.47
C LYS A 162 3.16 5.19 7.82
N ARG A 163 4.31 4.97 7.17
CA ARG A 163 4.98 6.01 6.39
C ARG A 163 4.28 6.13 5.04
N ASN A 164 3.72 7.29 4.74
CA ASN A 164 3.17 7.60 3.44
C ASN A 164 3.69 8.98 2.98
N PRO A 165 4.48 9.05 1.89
CA PRO A 165 5.04 10.31 1.39
C PRO A 165 3.98 11.36 1.03
N LYS A 166 2.74 10.93 0.80
CA LYS A 166 1.60 11.80 0.48
C LYS A 166 0.87 12.32 1.73
N ASN A 167 1.22 11.84 2.93
CA ASN A 167 0.60 12.32 4.15
C ASN A 167 1.02 13.78 4.40
N SER A 168 0.04 14.65 4.64
CA SER A 168 0.30 16.00 5.09
C SER A 168 0.90 16.00 6.50
N LYS A 169 1.65 17.05 6.87
CA LYS A 169 2.17 17.23 8.24
C LYS A 169 1.09 17.02 9.31
N ASN A 170 -0.12 17.55 9.09
CA ASN A 170 -1.25 17.36 10.00
C ASN A 170 -1.69 15.90 10.10
N LYS A 171 -1.68 15.14 9.02
CA LYS A 171 -2.04 13.73 9.06
C LYS A 171 -1.00 12.91 9.81
N ILE A 172 0.29 13.16 9.55
CA ILE A 172 1.41 12.54 10.29
C ILE A 172 1.25 12.83 11.79
N TYR A 173 1.03 14.10 12.15
CA TYR A 173 0.77 14.53 13.53
C TYR A 173 -0.38 13.74 14.18
N GLN A 174 -1.53 13.62 13.52
CA GLN A 174 -2.69 12.90 14.05
C GLN A 174 -2.41 11.40 14.24
N GLU A 175 -1.68 10.77 13.32
CA GLU A 175 -1.30 9.35 13.46
C GLU A 175 -0.40 9.11 14.68
N PHE A 176 0.57 10.01 14.94
CA PHE A 176 1.39 9.95 16.15
C PHE A 176 0.59 10.27 17.42
N LEU A 177 -0.30 11.27 17.36
CA LEU A 177 -1.14 11.65 18.49
C LEU A 177 -2.00 10.47 18.97
N LEU A 178 -2.66 9.77 18.04
CA LEU A 178 -3.46 8.58 18.34
C LEU A 178 -2.62 7.48 19.00
N CYS A 179 -1.43 7.18 18.47
CA CYS A 179 -0.56 6.17 19.06
C CYS A 179 -0.12 6.56 20.48
N PHE A 180 0.28 7.80 20.70
CA PHE A 180 0.69 8.26 22.04
C PHE A 180 -0.48 8.28 23.02
N GLN A 181 -1.70 8.62 22.58
CA GLN A 181 -2.90 8.52 23.41
C GLN A 181 -3.20 7.07 23.84
N GLN A 182 -2.95 6.09 22.97
CA GLN A 182 -3.05 4.67 23.32
C GLN A 182 -1.93 4.21 24.28
N ILE A 183 -0.73 4.79 24.16
CA ILE A 183 0.41 4.48 25.04
C ILE A 183 0.23 5.09 26.43
N LYS A 184 -0.36 6.28 26.54
CA LYS A 184 -0.56 7.01 27.81
C LYS A 184 -1.09 6.17 28.97
N PRO A 185 -2.19 5.39 28.84
CA PRO A 185 -2.67 4.56 29.94
C PRO A 185 -1.70 3.43 30.34
N LEU A 186 -0.79 3.00 29.45
CA LEU A 186 0.15 1.92 29.71
C LEU A 186 1.32 2.31 30.60
N ILE A 187 1.56 3.61 30.79
CA ILE A 187 2.60 4.16 31.68
C ILE A 187 2.16 4.06 33.15
N GLN A 188 0.85 3.94 33.40
CA GLN A 188 0.33 3.76 34.74
C GLN A 188 0.49 2.29 35.15
N VAL A 189 1.36 2.03 36.12
CA VAL A 189 1.77 0.68 36.55
C VAL A 189 1.44 0.42 38.02
N GLN A 190 1.43 -0.85 38.40
CA GLN A 190 1.25 -1.29 39.77
C GLN A 190 2.61 -1.42 40.44
N ASP A 191 2.86 -0.66 41.50
CA ASP A 191 4.14 -0.71 42.21
C ASP A 191 4.22 -1.97 43.09
N GLY A 192 5.08 -2.92 42.73
CA GLY A 192 5.42 -4.03 43.61
C GLY A 192 5.40 -5.41 42.97
N ILE A 193 5.93 -6.35 43.74
CA ILE A 193 5.97 -7.78 43.42
C ILE A 193 5.28 -8.50 44.58
N VAL A 194 4.30 -9.32 44.26
CA VAL A 194 3.58 -10.15 45.24
C VAL A 194 4.18 -11.55 45.26
N GLN A 195 4.44 -12.05 46.46
CA GLN A 195 4.80 -13.45 46.66
C GLN A 195 3.54 -14.31 46.74
N ILE A 196 3.49 -15.33 45.88
CA ILE A 196 2.46 -16.36 45.87
C ILE A 196 2.96 -17.58 46.63
N ASN A 197 2.08 -18.22 47.39
CA ASN A 197 2.43 -19.40 48.20
C ASN A 197 2.80 -20.65 47.39
N LYS A 198 2.58 -20.66 46.08
CA LYS A 198 2.86 -21.78 45.18
C LYS A 198 3.58 -21.31 43.90
N PRO A 199 4.27 -22.22 43.19
CA PRO A 199 4.80 -21.94 41.86
C PRO A 199 3.69 -21.63 40.87
N VAL A 200 3.80 -20.48 40.21
CA VAL A 200 2.85 -19.98 39.21
C VAL A 200 3.58 -19.60 37.93
N LEU A 201 2.83 -19.49 36.83
CA LEU A 201 3.35 -19.07 35.53
C LEU A 201 2.74 -17.70 35.18
N GLN A 202 3.58 -16.70 34.90
CA GLN A 202 3.12 -15.37 34.46
C GLN A 202 2.55 -15.41 33.02
N THR A 203 3.04 -16.34 32.22
CA THR A 203 2.48 -16.80 30.94
C THR A 203 2.65 -18.32 30.83
N LEU A 204 1.90 -19.00 29.98
CA LEU A 204 1.99 -20.47 29.82
C LEU A 204 3.37 -20.99 29.39
N VAL A 205 4.23 -20.11 28.87
CA VAL A 205 5.58 -20.45 28.39
C VAL A 205 6.69 -19.90 29.29
N SER A 206 6.34 -19.13 30.32
CA SER A 206 7.28 -18.60 31.31
C SER A 206 7.77 -19.70 32.28
N PRO A 207 8.99 -19.59 32.82
CA PRO A 207 9.43 -20.47 33.89
C PRO A 207 8.58 -20.24 35.16
N PRO A 208 8.33 -21.29 35.95
CA PRO A 208 7.59 -21.16 37.20
C PRO A 208 8.31 -20.26 38.20
N SER A 209 7.53 -19.42 38.87
CA SER A 209 8.00 -18.45 39.85
C SER A 209 6.98 -18.34 40.98
N ASN A 210 7.43 -17.99 42.18
CA ASN A 210 6.52 -17.62 43.29
C ASN A 210 6.35 -16.10 43.39
N LEU A 211 6.89 -15.35 42.43
CA LEU A 211 6.88 -13.89 42.40
C LEU A 211 6.14 -13.41 41.16
N VAL A 212 5.10 -12.60 41.36
CA VAL A 212 4.27 -12.01 40.31
C VAL A 212 4.19 -10.50 40.47
N ILE A 213 4.00 -9.78 39.37
CA ILE A 213 3.81 -8.34 39.44
C ILE A 213 2.42 -8.06 40.04
N SER A 214 2.31 -7.09 40.93
CA SER A 214 1.02 -6.68 41.50
C SER A 214 -0.01 -6.39 40.39
N GLY A 215 -1.26 -6.82 40.59
CA GLY A 215 -2.35 -6.66 39.61
C GLY A 215 -2.24 -7.48 38.31
N SER A 216 -1.12 -8.14 38.03
CA SER A 216 -0.93 -8.96 36.82
C SER A 216 -1.70 -10.29 36.90
N TYR A 217 -2.06 -10.84 35.73
CA TYR A 217 -2.61 -12.19 35.62
C TYR A 217 -1.50 -13.24 35.63
N PHE A 218 -1.81 -14.38 36.26
CA PHE A 218 -0.94 -15.56 36.26
C PHE A 218 -1.80 -16.83 36.30
N CYS A 219 -1.21 -17.98 35.97
CA CYS A 219 -1.87 -19.27 36.13
C CYS A 219 -1.20 -20.13 37.20
N ALA A 220 -2.02 -20.90 37.92
CA ALA A 220 -1.59 -21.85 38.92
C ALA A 220 -2.25 -23.21 38.66
N LYS A 221 -1.51 -24.30 38.94
CA LYS A 221 -2.06 -25.65 38.96
C LYS A 221 -2.68 -25.91 40.33
N THR A 222 -3.95 -26.25 40.36
CA THR A 222 -4.67 -26.67 41.56
C THR A 222 -4.95 -28.17 41.50
N ASP A 223 -4.61 -28.89 42.56
CA ASP A 223 -4.99 -30.28 42.71
C ASP A 223 -6.25 -30.40 43.54
N SER A 224 -7.24 -31.12 43.03
CA SER A 224 -8.52 -31.35 43.69
C SER A 224 -8.40 -32.14 45.01
N GLN A 225 -7.22 -32.71 45.28
CA GLN A 225 -6.93 -33.44 46.53
C GLN A 225 -6.19 -32.59 47.58
N GLN A 226 -5.65 -31.43 47.22
CA GLN A 226 -4.95 -30.53 48.15
C GLN A 226 -5.76 -29.25 48.33
N ASN A 227 -6.46 -29.15 49.46
CA ASN A 227 -7.29 -27.99 49.86
C ASN A 227 -6.50 -26.70 50.16
N GLU A 228 -5.23 -26.61 49.76
CA GLU A 228 -4.45 -25.40 49.94
C GLU A 228 -4.84 -24.36 48.88
N GLY A 229 -5.52 -23.30 49.30
CA GLY A 229 -5.83 -22.14 48.45
C GLY A 229 -4.58 -21.48 47.85
N ILE A 230 -4.81 -20.62 46.85
CA ILE A 230 -3.77 -19.75 46.29
C ILE A 230 -3.79 -18.44 47.09
N TRP A 231 -2.65 -18.03 47.63
CA TRP A 231 -2.53 -16.87 48.50
C TRP A 231 -1.49 -15.90 47.96
N GLY A 232 -1.84 -14.61 47.89
CA GLY A 232 -0.93 -13.51 47.65
C GLY A 232 -0.76 -12.69 48.93
N GLY A 233 0.32 -12.94 49.67
CA GLY A 233 0.45 -12.45 51.04
C GLY A 233 -0.66 -13.03 51.95
N ASN A 234 -1.44 -12.16 52.59
CA ASN A 234 -2.52 -12.55 53.49
C ASN A 234 -3.89 -12.70 52.80
N ILE A 235 -3.95 -12.55 51.47
CA ILE A 235 -5.20 -12.56 50.71
C ILE A 235 -5.31 -13.89 49.96
N GLN A 236 -6.40 -14.62 50.21
CA GLN A 236 -6.76 -15.78 49.39
C GLN A 236 -7.31 -15.28 48.06
N LEU A 237 -6.75 -15.79 46.96
CA LEU A 237 -7.08 -15.39 45.61
C LEU A 237 -8.09 -16.35 45.01
N GLU A 238 -9.12 -15.77 44.40
CA GLU A 238 -10.12 -16.52 43.67
C GLU A 238 -9.76 -16.62 42.18
N PRO A 239 -10.07 -17.75 41.53
CA PRO A 239 -9.84 -17.93 40.11
C PRO A 239 -10.75 -16.99 39.30
N LYS A 240 -10.22 -16.41 38.23
CA LYS A 240 -10.95 -15.50 37.34
C LYS A 240 -12.00 -16.23 36.53
N SER A 241 -13.23 -15.74 36.54
CA SER A 241 -14.36 -16.43 35.88
C SER A 241 -14.77 -15.81 34.55
N THR A 242 -14.23 -14.64 34.19
CA THR A 242 -14.66 -13.93 32.97
C THR A 242 -13.77 -14.24 31.76
N ASP A 243 -14.41 -14.34 30.58
CA ASP A 243 -13.72 -14.52 29.30
C ASP A 243 -12.64 -13.48 29.09
N LYS A 244 -12.95 -12.21 29.33
CA LYS A 244 -12.00 -11.11 29.08
C LYS A 244 -10.68 -11.30 29.82
N GLU A 245 -10.73 -11.67 31.10
CA GLU A 245 -9.54 -11.85 31.93
C GLU A 245 -8.73 -13.08 31.50
N VAL A 246 -9.41 -14.20 31.24
CA VAL A 246 -8.75 -15.44 30.78
C VAL A 246 -8.13 -15.26 29.40
N ASN A 247 -8.83 -14.60 28.48
CA ASN A 247 -8.33 -14.34 27.14
C ASN A 247 -7.16 -13.36 27.13
N GLN A 248 -7.15 -12.34 28.01
CA GLN A 248 -5.99 -11.47 28.17
C GLN A 248 -4.72 -12.26 28.54
N PHE A 249 -4.85 -13.25 29.44
CA PHE A 249 -3.75 -14.13 29.80
C PHE A 249 -3.30 -15.05 28.64
N ILE A 250 -4.26 -15.58 27.86
CA ILE A 250 -3.97 -16.40 26.67
C ILE A 250 -3.23 -15.56 25.61
N ILE A 251 -3.74 -14.36 25.31
CA ILE A 251 -3.14 -13.41 24.37
C ILE A 251 -1.71 -13.06 24.80
N GLY A 252 -1.49 -12.76 26.09
CA GLY A 252 -0.15 -12.51 26.63
C GLY A 252 0.79 -13.70 26.46
N SER A 253 0.29 -14.92 26.65
CA SER A 253 1.05 -16.15 26.45
C SER A 253 1.45 -16.37 24.98
N ILE A 254 0.53 -16.16 24.04
CA ILE A 254 0.80 -16.24 22.60
C ILE A 254 1.77 -15.15 22.17
N SER A 255 1.57 -13.91 22.65
CA SER A 255 2.46 -12.79 22.35
C SER A 255 3.89 -13.07 22.80
N GLN A 256 4.07 -13.60 24.01
CA GLN A 256 5.39 -13.99 24.53
C GLN A 256 6.04 -15.07 23.66
N ALA A 257 5.28 -16.11 23.28
CA ALA A 257 5.80 -17.19 22.43
C ALA A 257 6.23 -16.69 21.04
N ILE A 258 5.44 -15.81 20.41
CA ILE A 258 5.80 -15.14 19.15
C ILE A 258 7.10 -14.34 19.31
N ASN A 259 7.20 -13.52 20.37
CA ASN A 259 8.40 -12.73 20.61
C ASN A 259 9.63 -13.63 20.79
N ASP A 260 9.51 -14.70 21.58
CA ASP A 260 10.60 -15.65 21.84
C ASP A 260 11.05 -16.39 20.59
N GLN A 261 10.12 -16.78 19.70
CA GLN A 261 10.47 -17.44 18.45
C GLN A 261 11.22 -16.49 17.51
N ILE A 262 10.74 -15.25 17.34
CA ILE A 262 11.37 -14.22 16.50
C ILE A 262 12.73 -13.83 17.07
N ALA A 263 12.82 -13.49 18.36
CA ALA A 263 14.04 -13.00 18.98
C ALA A 263 15.18 -14.04 18.99
N ASN A 264 14.85 -15.33 19.06
CA ASN A 264 15.83 -16.41 19.10
C ASN A 264 16.06 -17.07 17.73
N ASN A 265 15.39 -16.62 16.67
CA ASN A 265 15.42 -17.24 15.34
C ASN A 265 15.18 -18.77 15.36
N LYS A 266 14.39 -19.26 16.33
CA LYS A 266 14.08 -20.69 16.47
C LYS A 266 12.92 -21.05 15.55
N SER A 267 12.97 -22.23 14.91
CA SER A 267 11.82 -22.81 14.19
C SER A 267 11.03 -23.76 15.10
N ASP A 268 11.27 -23.70 16.40
CA ASP A 268 10.67 -24.59 17.37
C ASP A 268 9.27 -24.09 17.76
N ASN A 269 8.28 -24.98 17.65
CA ASN A 269 6.87 -24.71 17.96
C ASN A 269 6.46 -25.29 19.33
N THR A 270 7.41 -25.79 20.14
CA THR A 270 7.16 -26.31 21.49
C THR A 270 6.36 -25.35 22.36
N ALA A 271 6.67 -24.05 22.31
CA ALA A 271 5.94 -23.03 23.05
C ALA A 271 4.44 -22.99 22.68
N PHE A 272 4.09 -23.04 21.40
CA PHE A 272 2.69 -23.06 20.96
C PHE A 272 2.00 -24.39 21.25
N GLN A 273 2.72 -25.51 21.20
CA GLN A 273 2.19 -26.81 21.62
C GLN A 273 1.83 -26.84 23.11
N ILE A 274 2.67 -26.23 23.96
CA ILE A 274 2.38 -26.07 25.39
C ILE A 274 1.12 -25.22 25.57
N ILE A 275 1.02 -24.07 24.89
CA ILE A 275 -0.15 -23.19 24.99
C ILE A 275 -1.42 -23.93 24.54
N SER A 276 -1.40 -24.55 23.36
CA SER A 276 -2.56 -25.27 22.80
C SER A 276 -3.05 -26.41 23.67
N LYS A 277 -2.14 -27.11 24.37
CA LYS A 277 -2.51 -28.16 25.32
C LYS A 277 -3.27 -27.62 26.54
N GLU A 278 -2.88 -26.45 27.05
CA GLU A 278 -3.41 -25.91 28.31
C GLU A 278 -4.64 -25.00 28.09
N VAL A 279 -4.77 -24.35 26.93
CA VAL A 279 -5.88 -23.43 26.62
C VAL A 279 -7.27 -24.07 26.78
N PRO A 280 -7.56 -25.30 26.29
CA PRO A 280 -8.86 -25.92 26.50
C PRO A 280 -9.25 -26.06 27.98
N HIS A 281 -8.28 -26.30 28.87
CA HIS A 281 -8.53 -26.37 30.30
C HIS A 281 -8.83 -25.00 30.92
N LEU A 282 -8.20 -23.93 30.40
CA LEU A 282 -8.51 -22.56 30.80
C LEU A 282 -9.89 -22.12 30.29
N LEU A 283 -10.27 -22.52 29.07
CA LEU A 283 -11.59 -22.21 28.51
C LEU A 283 -12.73 -22.99 29.20
N GLN A 284 -12.44 -24.14 29.83
CA GLN A 284 -13.41 -24.80 30.69
C GLN A 284 -13.76 -24.00 31.96
N GLN A 285 -12.88 -23.08 32.40
CA GLN A 285 -13.10 -22.21 33.56
C GLN A 285 -14.22 -21.19 33.34
N ILE A 286 -14.51 -20.84 32.08
CA ILE A 286 -15.36 -19.71 31.69
C ILE A 286 -16.74 -20.14 31.12
N ALA A 287 -17.03 -21.44 31.05
CA ALA A 287 -18.19 -22.01 30.34
C ALA A 287 -19.59 -21.59 30.84
N GLN A 288 -19.71 -20.62 31.75
CA GLN A 288 -20.95 -20.16 32.37
C GLN A 288 -21.28 -18.67 32.15
N ILE A 289 -20.45 -17.89 31.43
CA ILE A 289 -20.64 -16.44 31.29
C ILE A 289 -20.87 -16.04 29.81
N GLN A 290 -21.87 -15.20 29.55
CA GLN A 290 -22.17 -14.65 28.22
C GLN A 290 -21.19 -13.52 27.87
N SER A 291 -20.24 -13.82 27.00
CA SER A 291 -19.34 -12.82 26.38
C SER A 291 -20.05 -12.02 25.30
N SER A 292 -19.57 -10.80 25.05
CA SER A 292 -20.06 -10.01 23.92
C SER A 292 -19.72 -10.69 22.58
N PRO A 293 -20.51 -10.49 21.52
CA PRO A 293 -20.23 -11.05 20.19
C PRO A 293 -18.85 -10.66 19.65
N GLU A 294 -18.38 -9.46 19.96
CA GLU A 294 -17.06 -8.96 19.55
C GLU A 294 -15.92 -9.70 20.26
N GLU A 295 -16.07 -9.94 21.57
CA GLU A 295 -15.12 -10.74 22.35
C GLU A 295 -15.10 -12.20 21.87
N GLN A 296 -16.27 -12.80 21.62
CA GLN A 296 -16.35 -14.17 21.09
C GLN A 296 -15.65 -14.30 19.73
N LYS A 297 -15.89 -13.34 18.82
CA LYS A 297 -15.21 -13.28 17.52
C LYS A 297 -13.70 -13.17 17.71
N LYS A 298 -13.24 -12.32 18.63
CA LYS A 298 -11.80 -12.14 18.85
C LYS A 298 -11.15 -13.38 19.44
N ASN A 299 -11.81 -14.01 20.40
CA ASN A 299 -11.35 -15.25 21.01
C ASN A 299 -11.20 -16.34 19.95
N HIS A 300 -12.19 -16.47 19.06
CA HIS A 300 -12.12 -17.40 17.95
C HIS A 300 -10.92 -17.11 17.03
N GLU A 301 -10.71 -15.85 16.63
CA GLU A 301 -9.54 -15.47 15.84
C GLU A 301 -8.20 -15.83 16.51
N VAL A 302 -8.09 -15.64 17.83
CA VAL A 302 -6.89 -15.96 18.62
C VAL A 302 -6.66 -17.47 18.70
N LEU A 303 -7.72 -18.27 18.83
CA LEU A 303 -7.62 -19.73 18.85
C LEU A 303 -7.22 -20.29 17.49
N VAL A 304 -7.80 -19.76 16.40
CA VAL A 304 -7.39 -20.13 15.03
C VAL A 304 -5.91 -19.80 14.80
N LEU A 305 -5.45 -18.64 15.26
CA LEU A 305 -4.02 -18.30 15.19
C LEU A 305 -3.14 -19.32 15.92
N LEU A 306 -3.54 -19.73 17.12
CA LEU A 306 -2.80 -20.70 17.92
C LEU A 306 -2.72 -22.08 17.23
N GLU A 307 -3.83 -22.54 16.66
CA GLU A 307 -3.89 -23.81 15.90
C GLU A 307 -2.94 -23.77 14.69
N GLU A 308 -2.95 -22.66 13.94
CA GLU A 308 -2.12 -22.48 12.76
C GLU A 308 -0.61 -22.36 13.10
N LEU A 309 -0.27 -21.72 14.22
CA LEU A 309 1.11 -21.66 14.72
C LEU A 309 1.59 -23.02 15.24
N GLN A 310 0.74 -23.76 15.95
CA GLN A 310 1.08 -25.08 16.48
C GLN A 310 1.30 -26.11 15.37
N SER A 311 0.41 -26.12 14.38
CA SER A 311 0.44 -27.05 13.24
C SER A 311 1.58 -26.75 12.26
N SER A 312 2.34 -25.67 12.48
CA SER A 312 3.37 -25.17 11.56
C SER A 312 2.83 -24.74 10.20
N ASN A 313 1.50 -24.57 10.10
CA ASN A 313 0.85 -24.02 8.92
C ASN A 313 1.19 -22.53 8.79
N LEU A 314 1.25 -21.78 9.89
CA LEU A 314 1.72 -20.41 9.89
C LEU A 314 3.18 -20.35 10.33
N GLN A 315 4.10 -20.10 9.38
CA GLN A 315 5.53 -20.03 9.67
C GLN A 315 5.97 -18.58 9.88
N LEU A 316 6.14 -18.16 11.14
CA LEU A 316 6.56 -16.79 11.49
C LEU A 316 7.86 -16.35 10.78
N LYS A 317 8.79 -17.28 10.52
CA LYS A 317 10.04 -17.00 9.81
C LYS A 317 9.85 -16.57 8.35
N GLN A 318 8.74 -16.98 7.72
CA GLN A 318 8.43 -16.68 6.32
C GLN A 318 7.61 -15.39 6.19
N MET A 319 7.05 -14.89 7.29
CA MET A 319 6.28 -13.65 7.30
C MET A 319 7.22 -12.45 7.16
N SER A 320 6.79 -11.48 6.35
CA SER A 320 7.46 -10.17 6.30
C SER A 320 7.34 -9.43 7.64
N GLU A 321 8.28 -8.51 7.90
CA GLU A 321 8.27 -7.68 9.11
C GLU A 321 6.93 -6.95 9.28
N ASN A 322 6.35 -6.40 8.20
CA ASN A 322 5.05 -5.75 8.31
C ASN A 322 3.94 -6.71 8.79
N GLN A 323 3.91 -7.93 8.25
CA GLN A 323 2.91 -8.94 8.65
C GLN A 323 3.08 -9.36 10.11
N LEU A 324 4.33 -9.52 10.57
CA LEU A 324 4.63 -9.79 11.98
C LEU A 324 4.16 -8.65 12.90
N THR A 325 4.36 -7.38 12.50
CA THR A 325 3.87 -6.23 13.26
C THR A 325 2.35 -6.24 13.34
N GLN A 326 1.67 -6.48 12.21
CA GLN A 326 0.20 -6.53 12.17
C GLN A 326 -0.34 -7.70 12.99
N LEU A 327 0.32 -8.85 12.97
CA LEU A 327 -0.04 -10.02 13.76
C LEU A 327 0.03 -9.69 15.26
N GLN A 328 1.16 -9.15 15.72
CA GLN A 328 1.35 -8.76 17.12
C GLN A 328 0.40 -7.64 17.56
N LYS A 329 0.13 -6.67 16.68
CA LYS A 329 -0.86 -5.61 16.93
C LYS A 329 -2.27 -6.21 17.04
N GLY A 330 -2.65 -7.07 16.10
CA GLY A 330 -3.96 -7.68 16.04
C GLY A 330 -4.25 -8.63 17.19
N LEU A 331 -3.27 -9.09 17.95
CA LEU A 331 -3.53 -9.81 19.20
C LEU A 331 -4.28 -8.95 20.24
N PHE A 332 -4.04 -7.64 20.26
CA PHE A 332 -4.60 -6.72 21.26
C PHE A 332 -5.64 -5.74 20.67
N ASP A 333 -5.50 -5.38 19.39
CA ASP A 333 -6.38 -4.43 18.69
C ASP A 333 -7.54 -5.17 17.99
N HIS A 334 -8.78 -4.84 18.37
CA HIS A 334 -10.01 -5.42 17.80
C HIS A 334 -10.26 -4.95 16.37
N GLN A 335 -9.66 -3.83 15.94
CA GLN A 335 -9.82 -3.30 14.59
C GLN A 335 -8.96 -4.05 13.55
N VAL A 336 -8.00 -4.87 14.00
CA VAL A 336 -7.14 -5.66 13.13
C VAL A 336 -7.63 -7.10 13.14
N SER A 337 -8.09 -7.59 11.99
CA SER A 337 -8.54 -8.98 11.84
C SER A 337 -7.34 -9.91 11.70
N LEU A 338 -7.20 -10.85 12.65
CA LEU A 338 -6.13 -11.85 12.59
C LEU A 338 -6.38 -12.85 11.47
N ASN A 339 -7.65 -13.18 11.19
CA ASN A 339 -8.02 -14.13 10.13
C ASN A 339 -7.53 -13.69 8.75
N GLN A 340 -7.55 -12.39 8.46
CA GLN A 340 -6.98 -11.86 7.20
C GLN A 340 -5.47 -12.13 7.11
N ILE A 341 -4.75 -12.00 8.23
CA ILE A 341 -3.30 -12.24 8.27
C ILE A 341 -3.01 -13.73 8.16
N ILE A 342 -3.78 -14.57 8.86
CA ILE A 342 -3.65 -16.03 8.85
C ILE A 342 -3.89 -16.57 7.44
N ASN A 343 -5.01 -16.20 6.80
CA ASN A 343 -5.40 -16.71 5.49
C ASN A 343 -4.38 -16.40 4.37
N VAL A 344 -3.64 -15.30 4.50
CA VAL A 344 -2.61 -14.90 3.53
C VAL A 344 -1.30 -15.68 3.74
N ASN A 345 -1.07 -16.24 4.92
CA ASN A 345 0.23 -16.78 5.33
C ASN A 345 0.20 -18.27 5.76
N SER A 346 -0.96 -18.92 5.81
CA SER A 346 -1.06 -20.34 6.16
C SER A 346 -0.69 -21.25 4.98
N VAL A 347 0.13 -22.26 5.27
CA VAL A 347 0.64 -23.26 4.30
C VAL A 347 -0.44 -24.27 3.91
N ASN A 348 -1.37 -24.57 4.83
CA ASN A 348 -2.55 -25.37 4.56
C ASN A 348 -3.78 -24.47 4.63
N ILE A 349 -4.25 -24.00 3.49
CA ILE A 349 -5.67 -23.63 3.37
C ILE A 349 -6.43 -24.96 3.58
N GLN A 350 -6.93 -25.22 4.79
CA GLN A 350 -7.94 -26.25 4.97
C GLN A 350 -9.14 -25.85 4.10
N LYS A 351 -9.23 -26.56 2.98
CA LYS A 351 -10.38 -26.61 2.07
C LYS A 351 -11.62 -26.97 2.89
N ASN A 352 -12.32 -25.99 3.42
CA ASN A 352 -13.74 -26.17 3.66
C ASN A 352 -14.36 -26.39 2.27
N THR A 353 -14.94 -27.57 2.05
CA THR A 353 -15.65 -27.94 0.82
C THR A 353 -16.62 -26.84 0.45
N VAL A 354 -16.24 -26.03 -0.54
CA VAL A 354 -17.09 -25.02 -1.12
C VAL A 354 -17.95 -25.74 -2.15
N THR A 355 -19.24 -25.93 -1.84
CA THR A 355 -20.21 -26.39 -2.84
C THR A 355 -20.52 -25.23 -3.80
N PRO A 356 -20.96 -25.50 -5.04
CA PRO A 356 -21.37 -24.47 -6.00
C PRO A 356 -22.40 -23.50 -5.41
N GLU A 357 -23.28 -23.99 -4.54
CA GLU A 357 -24.28 -23.16 -3.85
C GLU A 357 -23.63 -22.20 -2.85
N ILE A 358 -22.65 -22.63 -2.05
CA ILE A 358 -21.96 -21.77 -1.06
C ILE A 358 -21.03 -20.76 -1.76
N LEU A 359 -20.47 -21.11 -2.92
CA LEU A 359 -19.68 -20.19 -3.75
C LEU A 359 -20.58 -19.10 -4.34
N ASN A 360 -21.72 -19.48 -4.89
CA ASN A 360 -22.71 -18.54 -5.43
C ASN A 360 -23.32 -17.69 -4.32
N GLU A 361 -23.65 -18.25 -3.15
CA GLU A 361 -24.22 -17.51 -2.02
C GLU A 361 -23.21 -16.50 -1.43
N ARG A 362 -21.91 -16.82 -1.38
CA ARG A 362 -20.86 -15.87 -0.95
C ARG A 362 -20.50 -14.82 -2.00
N LEU A 363 -20.54 -15.19 -3.28
CA LEU A 363 -20.41 -14.24 -4.38
C LEU A 363 -21.62 -13.31 -4.39
N GLU A 364 -22.82 -13.83 -4.20
CA GLU A 364 -24.08 -13.10 -4.16
C GLU A 364 -24.20 -12.24 -2.90
N GLU A 365 -23.76 -12.68 -1.72
CA GLU A 365 -23.65 -11.83 -0.51
C GLU A 365 -22.66 -10.67 -0.71
N LYS A 366 -21.47 -10.93 -1.26
CA LYS A 366 -20.51 -9.86 -1.58
C LYS A 366 -21.01 -8.94 -2.70
N TYR A 367 -21.78 -9.47 -3.64
CA TYR A 367 -22.40 -8.73 -4.75
C TYR A 367 -23.59 -7.89 -4.27
N GLN A 368 -24.42 -8.40 -3.36
CA GLN A 368 -25.54 -7.69 -2.71
C GLN A 368 -25.04 -6.57 -1.78
N GLN A 369 -23.94 -6.79 -1.07
CA GLN A 369 -23.24 -5.73 -0.32
C GLN A 369 -22.69 -4.62 -1.23
N LEU A 370 -22.37 -4.94 -2.48
CA LEU A 370 -21.91 -3.99 -3.50
C LEU A 370 -23.05 -3.31 -4.28
N ILE A 371 -24.27 -3.86 -4.26
CA ILE A 371 -25.40 -3.43 -5.12
C ILE A 371 -26.55 -2.81 -4.31
N ASN A 372 -26.51 -2.79 -2.97
CA ASN A 372 -27.59 -2.20 -2.19
C ASN A 372 -27.81 -0.70 -2.59
N PRO A 373 -28.95 -0.35 -3.22
CA PRO A 373 -29.17 0.94 -3.86
C PRO A 373 -29.21 2.12 -2.88
N GLU A 374 -29.36 1.86 -1.57
CA GLU A 374 -29.34 2.88 -0.52
C GLU A 374 -27.92 3.35 -0.16
N CYS A 375 -26.87 2.72 -0.70
CA CYS A 375 -25.47 3.12 -0.47
C CYS A 375 -24.92 4.14 -1.49
N PHE A 376 -25.71 4.52 -2.51
CA PHE A 376 -25.39 5.67 -3.38
C PHE A 376 -26.09 6.94 -2.89
N GLN A 377 -25.78 7.34 -1.67
CA GLN A 377 -25.72 8.76 -1.36
C GLN A 377 -24.28 9.22 -1.57
N GLU A 378 -24.10 10.36 -2.23
CA GLU A 378 -22.79 11.01 -2.39
C GLU A 378 -22.02 10.97 -1.07
N PRO A 379 -20.75 10.50 -1.07
CA PRO A 379 -19.96 10.49 0.15
C PRO A 379 -19.66 11.93 0.55
N ILE A 380 -20.41 12.43 1.51
CA ILE A 380 -20.03 13.58 2.32
C ILE A 380 -18.85 13.10 3.17
N TYR A 381 -17.64 13.42 2.70
CA TYR A 381 -16.34 13.18 3.34
C TYR A 381 -15.93 11.72 3.59
N VAL A 382 -15.09 11.12 2.72
CA VAL A 382 -14.23 10.01 3.12
C VAL A 382 -12.82 10.10 2.52
N ASN A 383 -11.87 10.30 3.43
CA ASN A 383 -10.43 10.15 3.28
C ASN A 383 -10.03 8.67 3.48
N ASN A 384 -8.96 8.26 2.80
CA ASN A 384 -8.09 7.12 3.14
C ASN A 384 -8.63 5.68 2.99
N GLN A 385 -8.55 5.16 1.76
CA GLN A 385 -7.97 3.82 1.47
C GLN A 385 -7.83 3.71 -0.05
N LYS A 386 -6.68 4.14 -0.60
CA LYS A 386 -6.29 3.71 -1.94
C LYS A 386 -5.64 2.33 -1.81
N VAL A 387 -6.47 1.30 -1.70
CA VAL A 387 -6.06 0.01 -2.27
C VAL A 387 -5.88 0.31 -3.75
N THR A 388 -4.65 0.23 -4.27
CA THR A 388 -4.44 0.44 -5.71
C THR A 388 -5.29 -0.59 -6.42
N LEU A 389 -6.17 -0.14 -7.30
CA LEU A 389 -7.15 -0.96 -8.01
C LEU A 389 -6.53 -2.26 -8.57
N LEU A 390 -5.26 -2.19 -8.96
CA LEU A 390 -4.41 -3.29 -9.41
C LEU A 390 -4.20 -4.43 -8.41
N GLN A 391 -4.04 -4.13 -7.11
CA GLN A 391 -3.91 -5.16 -6.06
C GLN A 391 -5.23 -5.92 -5.90
N ASN A 392 -6.36 -5.22 -6.02
CA ASN A 392 -7.66 -5.88 -6.04
C ASN A 392 -7.81 -6.72 -7.31
N THR A 393 -7.38 -6.24 -8.47
CA THR A 393 -7.44 -6.98 -9.74
C THR A 393 -6.56 -8.22 -9.74
N GLU A 394 -5.32 -8.11 -9.26
CA GLU A 394 -4.38 -9.22 -9.19
C GLU A 394 -4.84 -10.26 -8.15
N LEU A 395 -5.36 -9.82 -7.01
CA LEU A 395 -6.00 -10.71 -6.03
C LEU A 395 -7.23 -11.41 -6.62
N ILE A 396 -8.11 -10.70 -7.33
CA ILE A 396 -9.27 -11.29 -8.00
C ILE A 396 -8.82 -12.33 -9.03
N ILE A 397 -7.80 -12.03 -9.85
CA ILE A 397 -7.27 -12.96 -10.85
C ILE A 397 -6.65 -14.19 -10.19
N ILE A 398 -5.81 -14.01 -9.16
CA ILE A 398 -5.15 -15.11 -8.45
C ILE A 398 -6.20 -15.97 -7.72
N GLU A 399 -7.15 -15.35 -7.04
CA GLU A 399 -8.23 -16.04 -6.32
C GLU A 399 -9.12 -16.83 -7.29
N THR A 400 -9.50 -16.22 -8.41
CA THR A 400 -10.33 -16.89 -9.43
C THR A 400 -9.57 -18.01 -10.14
N LEU A 401 -8.27 -17.85 -10.43
CA LEU A 401 -7.39 -18.89 -10.98
C LEU A 401 -7.21 -20.05 -9.98
N ASN A 402 -7.01 -19.76 -8.69
CA ASN A 402 -6.86 -20.79 -7.66
C ASN A 402 -8.14 -21.62 -7.52
N ASN A 403 -9.30 -20.98 -7.57
CA ASN A 403 -10.58 -21.66 -7.52
C ASN A 403 -10.81 -22.56 -8.74
N HIS A 404 -10.41 -22.12 -9.94
CA HIS A 404 -10.50 -22.92 -11.17
C HIS A 404 -9.47 -24.06 -11.23
N ILE A 405 -8.24 -23.83 -10.79
CA ILE A 405 -7.21 -24.87 -10.64
C ILE A 405 -7.71 -25.97 -9.71
N ALA A 406 -8.26 -25.60 -8.54
CA ALA A 406 -8.77 -26.56 -7.59
C ALA A 406 -9.90 -27.40 -8.19
N TYR A 407 -10.78 -26.79 -8.99
CA TYR A 407 -11.87 -27.48 -9.68
C TYR A 407 -11.38 -28.46 -10.76
N ILE A 408 -10.41 -28.03 -11.59
CA ILE A 408 -9.81 -28.86 -12.66
C ILE A 408 -8.98 -30.01 -12.05
N GLU A 409 -8.21 -29.75 -10.99
CA GLU A 409 -7.44 -30.79 -10.28
C GLU A 409 -8.36 -31.85 -9.65
N GLN A 410 -9.57 -31.48 -9.22
CA GLN A 410 -10.56 -32.40 -8.66
C GLN A 410 -11.35 -33.19 -9.72
N ASN A 411 -11.36 -32.73 -10.98
CA ASN A 411 -12.21 -33.27 -12.04
C ASN A 411 -11.44 -33.54 -13.34
N ILE A 412 -10.18 -33.95 -13.23
CA ILE A 412 -9.16 -33.97 -14.30
C ILE A 412 -9.52 -34.71 -15.60
N ASN A 413 -10.55 -35.56 -15.56
CA ASN A 413 -11.02 -36.38 -16.69
C ASN A 413 -12.23 -35.79 -17.42
N ASN A 414 -12.76 -34.64 -16.98
CA ASN A 414 -13.96 -34.03 -17.55
C ASN A 414 -13.59 -33.01 -18.65
N ASP A 415 -14.54 -32.74 -19.56
CA ASP A 415 -14.39 -31.65 -20.53
C ASP A 415 -14.58 -30.29 -19.83
N HIS A 416 -13.51 -29.50 -19.81
CA HIS A 416 -13.45 -28.20 -19.13
C HIS A 416 -13.57 -27.01 -20.09
N THR A 417 -13.87 -27.25 -21.36
CA THR A 417 -13.83 -26.23 -22.41
C THR A 417 -14.76 -25.03 -22.11
N GLN A 418 -16.01 -25.29 -21.74
CA GLN A 418 -16.98 -24.24 -21.42
C GLN A 418 -16.58 -23.45 -20.17
N LEU A 419 -16.10 -24.15 -19.13
CA LEU A 419 -15.68 -23.53 -17.87
C LEU A 419 -14.46 -22.59 -18.06
N LEU A 420 -13.52 -22.98 -18.92
CA LEU A 420 -12.38 -22.14 -19.28
C LEU A 420 -12.80 -20.92 -20.14
N GLN A 421 -13.81 -21.07 -21.00
CA GLN A 421 -14.37 -19.96 -21.79
C GLN A 421 -15.13 -18.94 -20.91
N ASP A 422 -15.93 -19.43 -19.96
CA ASP A 422 -16.66 -18.59 -19.01
C ASP A 422 -15.69 -17.83 -18.09
N PHE A 423 -14.60 -18.48 -17.67
CA PHE A 423 -13.52 -17.85 -16.91
C PHE A 423 -12.83 -16.71 -17.67
N ILE A 424 -12.45 -16.94 -18.94
CA ILE A 424 -11.83 -15.89 -19.78
C ILE A 424 -12.77 -14.69 -19.87
N SER A 425 -14.04 -14.94 -20.20
CA SER A 425 -15.02 -13.88 -20.46
C SER A 425 -15.28 -13.04 -19.21
N SER A 426 -15.51 -13.68 -18.06
CA SER A 426 -15.73 -13.01 -16.76
C SER A 426 -14.51 -12.20 -16.30
N THR A 427 -13.30 -12.74 -16.51
CA THR A 427 -12.06 -12.05 -16.13
C THR A 427 -11.80 -10.84 -17.03
N GLN A 428 -12.07 -10.96 -18.34
CA GLN A 428 -11.92 -9.85 -19.29
C GLN A 428 -12.92 -8.71 -18.99
N GLU A 429 -14.18 -9.01 -18.71
CA GLU A 429 -15.17 -7.99 -18.30
C GLU A 429 -14.79 -7.27 -17.00
N SER A 430 -14.27 -8.02 -16.03
CA SER A 430 -13.82 -7.48 -14.74
C SER A 430 -12.62 -6.54 -14.92
N LEU A 431 -11.68 -6.89 -15.79
CA LEU A 431 -10.55 -6.03 -16.15
C LEU A 431 -11.03 -4.73 -16.78
N ILE A 432 -11.95 -4.77 -17.75
CA ILE A 432 -12.46 -3.58 -18.43
C ILE A 432 -13.11 -2.60 -17.42
N LYS A 433 -13.95 -3.09 -16.49
CA LYS A 433 -14.62 -2.26 -15.46
C LYS A 433 -13.65 -1.62 -14.45
N VAL A 434 -12.61 -2.35 -14.08
CA VAL A 434 -11.54 -1.85 -13.20
C VAL A 434 -10.77 -0.73 -13.91
N PHE A 435 -10.28 -0.99 -15.12
CA PHE A 435 -9.40 -0.04 -15.82
C PHE A 435 -10.12 1.23 -16.27
N SER A 436 -11.43 1.16 -16.52
CA SER A 436 -12.26 2.34 -16.81
C SER A 436 -12.48 3.27 -15.61
N ALA A 437 -12.16 2.84 -14.38
CA ALA A 437 -12.39 3.60 -13.14
C ALA A 437 -11.14 4.31 -12.56
N SER A 438 -9.96 4.22 -13.20
CA SER A 438 -8.68 4.66 -12.59
C SER A 438 -7.84 5.64 -13.44
N ASP A 439 -7.34 6.69 -12.79
CA ASP A 439 -6.49 7.75 -13.39
C ASP A 439 -5.01 7.29 -13.51
N PHE A 440 -4.66 6.58 -14.59
CA PHE A 440 -3.31 6.04 -14.83
C PHE A 440 -2.33 7.08 -15.39
N LYS A 441 -1.47 7.65 -14.54
CA LYS A 441 -0.33 8.46 -15.02
C LYS A 441 1.03 8.18 -14.41
N VAL A 442 1.16 7.36 -13.35
CA VAL A 442 2.45 7.16 -12.66
C VAL A 442 2.87 5.67 -12.60
N GLU A 443 1.94 4.73 -12.61
CA GLU A 443 2.23 3.29 -12.39
C GLU A 443 2.41 2.46 -13.68
N PHE A 444 2.36 3.08 -14.86
CA PHE A 444 2.24 2.35 -16.14
C PHE A 444 3.47 1.50 -16.49
N ASP A 445 4.69 1.99 -16.23
CA ASP A 445 5.93 1.30 -16.66
C ASP A 445 6.26 0.09 -15.78
N GLU A 446 5.92 0.12 -14.49
CA GLU A 446 6.04 -1.02 -13.57
C GLU A 446 4.98 -2.10 -13.86
N GLN A 447 3.84 -1.71 -14.43
CA GLN A 447 2.69 -2.58 -14.70
C GLN A 447 2.78 -3.35 -16.02
N ILE A 448 3.64 -2.92 -16.97
CA ILE A 448 3.83 -3.57 -18.29
C ILE A 448 4.24 -5.05 -18.15
N VAL A 449 5.07 -5.39 -17.17
CA VAL A 449 5.53 -6.77 -16.94
C VAL A 449 4.35 -7.67 -16.54
N SER A 450 3.48 -7.21 -15.63
CA SER A 450 2.29 -7.95 -15.20
C SER A 450 1.30 -8.14 -16.36
N PHE A 451 1.12 -7.14 -17.21
CA PHE A 451 0.26 -7.25 -18.39
C PHE A 451 0.77 -8.24 -19.44
N LYS A 452 2.09 -8.25 -19.71
CA LYS A 452 2.70 -9.26 -20.60
C LYS A 452 2.48 -10.68 -20.08
N GLN A 453 2.64 -10.89 -18.78
CA GLN A 453 2.43 -12.18 -18.14
C GLN A 453 0.95 -12.61 -18.18
N MET A 454 0.02 -11.68 -17.93
CA MET A 454 -1.42 -11.93 -18.09
C MET A 454 -1.80 -12.29 -19.53
N ASN A 455 -1.22 -11.61 -20.53
CA ASN A 455 -1.45 -11.94 -21.93
C ASN A 455 -0.96 -13.36 -22.27
N SER A 456 0.22 -13.76 -21.78
CA SER A 456 0.73 -15.14 -21.93
C SER A 456 -0.20 -16.17 -21.30
N LEU A 457 -0.81 -15.86 -20.16
CA LEU A 457 -1.76 -16.73 -19.50
C LEU A 457 -3.05 -16.89 -20.33
N PHE A 458 -3.66 -15.79 -20.80
CA PHE A 458 -4.85 -15.87 -21.65
C PHE A 458 -4.59 -16.57 -22.98
N GLN A 459 -3.43 -16.34 -23.59
CA GLN A 459 -3.00 -17.06 -24.79
C GLN A 459 -2.93 -18.57 -24.55
N LEU A 460 -2.41 -19.00 -23.40
CA LEU A 460 -2.30 -20.41 -23.08
C LEU A 460 -3.68 -21.04 -22.82
N ILE A 461 -4.58 -20.34 -22.11
CA ILE A 461 -5.96 -20.82 -21.89
C ILE A 461 -6.68 -20.96 -23.24
N ASP A 462 -6.57 -19.96 -24.12
CA ASP A 462 -7.12 -20.01 -25.49
C ASP A 462 -6.51 -21.15 -26.31
N GLN A 463 -5.20 -21.42 -26.17
CA GLN A 463 -4.54 -22.56 -26.81
C GLN A 463 -4.96 -23.90 -26.22
N THR A 464 -5.23 -23.99 -24.92
CA THR A 464 -5.77 -25.20 -24.25
C THR A 464 -7.23 -25.45 -24.66
N ILE A 465 -8.02 -24.39 -24.86
CA ILE A 465 -9.38 -24.47 -25.42
C ILE A 465 -9.33 -24.92 -26.89
N LYS A 466 -8.35 -24.44 -27.68
CA LYS A 466 -8.26 -24.69 -29.13
C LYS A 466 -7.46 -25.94 -29.53
N LYS A 467 -6.56 -26.42 -28.67
CA LYS A 467 -5.70 -27.60 -28.91
C LYS A 467 -5.55 -28.40 -27.63
N ILE A 468 -5.60 -29.72 -27.76
CA ILE A 468 -5.39 -30.72 -26.71
C ILE A 468 -3.96 -30.57 -26.14
N ILE A 469 -3.73 -29.60 -25.28
CA ILE A 469 -2.58 -29.53 -24.39
C ILE A 469 -3.02 -30.27 -23.11
N ASN A 470 -2.21 -31.23 -22.66
CA ASN A 470 -2.44 -31.93 -21.40
C ASN A 470 -2.63 -30.88 -20.28
N ILE A 471 -3.78 -30.94 -19.60
CA ILE A 471 -4.19 -30.09 -18.47
C ILE A 471 -3.05 -29.94 -17.43
N GLN A 472 -2.21 -30.96 -17.26
CA GLN A 472 -1.03 -30.91 -16.38
C GLN A 472 -0.02 -29.82 -16.77
N ASN A 473 0.19 -29.56 -18.07
CA ASN A 473 1.09 -28.51 -18.54
C ASN A 473 0.51 -27.10 -18.29
N PHE A 474 -0.82 -26.94 -18.39
CA PHE A 474 -1.52 -25.71 -18.02
C PHE A 474 -1.33 -25.41 -16.52
N LEU A 475 -1.58 -26.40 -15.66
CA LEU A 475 -1.43 -26.28 -14.21
C LEU A 475 0.00 -25.91 -13.77
N VAL A 476 1.02 -26.49 -14.42
CA VAL A 476 2.44 -26.17 -14.16
C VAL A 476 2.78 -24.72 -14.50
N LEU A 477 2.22 -24.18 -15.60
CA LEU A 477 2.47 -22.81 -16.04
C LEU A 477 1.75 -21.78 -15.17
N VAL A 478 0.51 -22.06 -14.71
CA VAL A 478 -0.19 -21.20 -13.75
C VAL A 478 0.55 -21.15 -12.41
N LYS A 479 1.05 -22.30 -11.92
CA LYS A 479 1.90 -22.34 -10.72
C LYS A 479 3.21 -21.54 -10.89
N LYS A 480 3.80 -21.53 -12.09
CA LYS A 480 4.95 -20.65 -12.42
C LYS A 480 4.59 -19.16 -12.46
N TYR A 481 3.40 -18.80 -12.96
CA TYR A 481 2.90 -17.42 -12.94
C TYR A 481 2.75 -16.93 -11.49
N GLN A 482 2.15 -17.74 -10.62
CA GLN A 482 2.00 -17.47 -9.18
C GLN A 482 3.34 -17.30 -8.46
N GLN A 483 4.34 -18.11 -8.81
CA GLN A 483 5.69 -17.99 -8.24
C GLN A 483 6.41 -16.72 -8.72
N LYS A 484 6.19 -16.26 -9.95
CA LYS A 484 6.83 -15.05 -10.48
C LYS A 484 6.18 -13.76 -9.98
N THR A 485 4.86 -13.72 -9.79
CA THR A 485 4.19 -12.56 -9.18
C THR A 485 4.58 -12.36 -7.71
N GLN A 486 5.01 -13.42 -7.02
CA GLN A 486 5.62 -13.33 -5.69
C GLN A 486 7.09 -12.84 -5.70
N VAL A 487 7.77 -12.79 -6.85
CA VAL A 487 9.23 -12.56 -6.97
C VAL A 487 9.62 -11.27 -7.70
N ILE A 488 8.69 -10.40 -8.11
CA ILE A 488 9.02 -9.10 -8.76
C ILE A 488 9.50 -8.03 -7.74
N ALA A 489 10.34 -8.43 -6.79
CA ALA A 489 11.17 -7.50 -6.03
C ALA A 489 12.64 -7.55 -6.47
N GLN A 490 13.10 -8.61 -7.17
CA GLN A 490 14.50 -8.76 -7.56
C GLN A 490 14.65 -9.67 -8.79
N THR A 491 14.58 -9.11 -10.00
CA THR A 491 15.21 -9.74 -11.16
C THR A 491 15.93 -8.68 -11.98
N ASP A 492 17.26 -8.82 -12.04
CA ASP A 492 18.12 -8.08 -12.94
C ASP A 492 17.65 -8.25 -14.39
N THR A 493 17.40 -7.11 -15.03
CA THR A 493 17.00 -6.97 -16.43
C THR A 493 18.19 -7.16 -17.36
N SER A 494 18.72 -8.39 -17.44
CA SER A 494 19.64 -8.72 -18.53
C SER A 494 19.47 -10.16 -19.04
N THR A 495 19.50 -10.27 -20.38
CA THR A 495 19.57 -11.46 -21.25
C THR A 495 18.27 -12.17 -21.66
N THR A 496 17.67 -11.64 -22.75
CA THR A 496 17.32 -12.29 -24.05
C THR A 496 16.86 -13.76 -24.04
N LEU A 497 15.69 -14.16 -24.56
CA LEU A 497 15.24 -14.21 -25.96
C LEU A 497 13.75 -14.58 -25.96
N PHE A 498 12.90 -14.02 -26.85
CA PHE A 498 11.92 -14.71 -27.72
C PHE A 498 11.17 -13.65 -28.55
N SER A 499 10.95 -13.98 -29.81
CA SER A 499 10.69 -13.10 -30.94
C SER A 499 9.20 -12.91 -31.25
N SER A 500 8.86 -11.70 -31.72
CA SER A 500 7.84 -11.38 -32.75
C SER A 500 6.57 -12.25 -32.79
N ASN A 501 5.51 -11.80 -32.12
CA ASN A 501 4.15 -11.65 -32.65
C ASN A 501 3.19 -11.24 -31.51
N ASP A 502 2.82 -9.96 -31.48
CA ASP A 502 1.66 -9.38 -30.78
C ASP A 502 1.53 -9.74 -29.27
N ASP A 503 2.48 -9.23 -28.47
CA ASP A 503 2.65 -9.40 -27.01
C ASP A 503 1.41 -9.08 -26.13
N TYR A 504 0.32 -8.58 -26.71
CA TYR A 504 -0.89 -8.13 -25.99
C TYR A 504 -2.22 -8.54 -26.64
N LYS A 505 -2.19 -9.37 -27.69
CA LYS A 505 -3.38 -9.72 -28.51
C LYS A 505 -4.56 -10.31 -27.72
N TYR A 506 -4.31 -10.93 -26.57
CA TYR A 506 -5.31 -11.63 -25.75
C TYR A 506 -5.82 -10.79 -24.56
N LEU A 507 -5.33 -9.56 -24.38
CA LEU A 507 -5.86 -8.59 -23.42
C LEU A 507 -7.09 -7.87 -23.99
N PRO A 508 -7.96 -7.27 -23.15
CA PRO A 508 -9.02 -6.35 -23.60
C PRO A 508 -8.50 -5.24 -24.52
N ASN A 509 -9.27 -4.86 -25.54
CA ASN A 509 -8.85 -3.88 -26.56
C ASN A 509 -8.44 -2.52 -25.95
N GLU A 510 -9.14 -2.10 -24.91
CA GLU A 510 -8.89 -0.86 -24.16
C GLU A 510 -7.50 -0.85 -23.51
N LEU A 511 -7.04 -2.02 -23.04
CA LEU A 511 -5.70 -2.22 -22.45
C LEU A 511 -4.63 -2.35 -23.53
N GLN A 512 -4.94 -3.01 -24.64
CA GLN A 512 -4.02 -3.09 -25.78
C GLN A 512 -3.65 -1.70 -26.31
N ILE A 513 -4.60 -0.77 -26.34
CA ILE A 513 -4.41 0.61 -26.80
C ILE A 513 -3.43 1.37 -25.90
N LEU A 514 -3.52 1.18 -24.59
CA LEU A 514 -2.63 1.79 -23.60
C LEU A 514 -1.20 1.21 -23.69
N LEU A 515 -1.07 -0.11 -23.83
CA LEU A 515 0.23 -0.83 -23.84
C LEU A 515 1.00 -0.74 -25.16
N LYS A 516 0.35 -0.25 -26.22
CA LYS A 516 0.96 0.07 -27.53
C LYS A 516 1.73 1.40 -27.52
N GLU A 517 1.69 2.19 -26.44
CA GLU A 517 2.64 3.27 -26.21
C GLU A 517 4.02 2.68 -25.84
N GLY A 518 5.03 2.95 -26.67
CA GLY A 518 6.44 2.68 -26.36
C GLY A 518 7.12 1.56 -27.16
N ILE A 519 6.37 0.68 -27.83
CA ILE A 519 6.92 -0.28 -28.80
C ILE A 519 6.66 0.27 -30.19
N GLU A 520 7.70 0.64 -30.94
CA GLU A 520 7.59 0.98 -32.36
C GLU A 520 7.17 -0.29 -33.14
N CYS A 521 5.88 -0.59 -33.23
CA CYS A 521 5.36 -1.37 -34.36
C CYS A 521 5.51 -0.49 -35.59
N GLU A 522 6.54 -0.75 -36.39
CA GLU A 522 6.83 -0.02 -37.63
C GLU A 522 5.65 -0.04 -38.62
N ASP A 523 4.74 -1.03 -38.49
CA ASP A 523 3.68 -1.32 -39.46
C ASP A 523 2.29 -0.70 -39.18
N ALA A 524 2.08 -0.02 -38.05
CA ALA A 524 0.75 0.52 -37.71
C ALA A 524 0.43 1.83 -38.47
N GLU A 525 -0.74 1.90 -39.10
CA GLU A 525 -1.18 3.04 -39.89
C GLU A 525 -1.31 4.32 -39.03
N LYS A 526 -0.66 5.41 -39.45
CA LYS A 526 -0.61 6.69 -38.74
C LYS A 526 -1.73 7.63 -39.20
N SER A 527 -2.47 8.22 -38.26
CA SER A 527 -3.39 9.35 -38.47
C SER A 527 -2.79 10.62 -37.84
N PHE A 528 -3.04 11.77 -38.45
CA PHE A 528 -2.53 13.05 -38.02
C PHE A 528 -3.68 14.00 -37.72
N VAL A 529 -3.76 14.45 -36.48
CA VAL A 529 -4.82 15.33 -35.97
C VAL A 529 -4.17 16.67 -35.60
N LEU A 530 -4.49 17.71 -36.34
CA LEU A 530 -4.15 19.08 -35.97
C LEU A 530 -5.27 19.63 -35.07
N ILE A 531 -4.93 20.19 -33.92
CA ILE A 531 -5.84 20.93 -33.06
C ILE A 531 -5.34 22.37 -32.95
N VAL A 532 -6.16 23.33 -33.37
CA VAL A 532 -5.79 24.74 -33.40
C VAL A 532 -6.69 25.53 -32.46
N ASP A 533 -6.08 26.21 -31.49
CA ASP A 533 -6.76 27.21 -30.68
C ASP A 533 -7.17 28.40 -31.57
N THR A 534 -8.46 28.72 -31.61
CA THR A 534 -9.04 29.80 -32.43
C THR A 534 -9.69 30.90 -31.58
N ASN A 535 -9.26 31.04 -30.33
CA ASN A 535 -9.65 32.19 -29.51
C ASN A 535 -9.05 33.50 -30.07
N ASP A 536 -9.58 34.65 -29.64
CA ASP A 536 -9.28 35.96 -30.22
C ASP A 536 -7.77 36.31 -30.17
N SER A 537 -7.03 35.77 -29.21
CA SER A 537 -5.58 35.97 -29.07
C SER A 537 -4.75 35.24 -30.14
N MET A 538 -5.34 34.29 -30.87
CA MET A 538 -4.69 33.44 -31.86
C MET A 538 -5.18 33.70 -33.29
N ILE A 539 -6.11 34.64 -33.50
CA ILE A 539 -6.90 34.77 -34.74
C ILE A 539 -6.04 34.88 -36.02
N ASN A 540 -4.87 35.51 -35.95
CA ASN A 540 -3.99 35.66 -37.11
C ASN A 540 -3.13 34.41 -37.34
N GLU A 541 -2.67 33.78 -36.25
CA GLU A 541 -1.78 32.63 -36.30
C GLU A 541 -2.51 31.32 -36.58
N SER A 542 -3.77 31.18 -36.16
CA SER A 542 -4.58 29.98 -36.38
C SER A 542 -4.76 29.68 -37.87
N GLN A 543 -5.07 30.71 -38.68
CA GLN A 543 -5.26 30.56 -40.12
C GLN A 543 -3.96 30.18 -40.82
N ILE A 544 -2.87 30.88 -40.48
CA ILE A 544 -1.52 30.60 -41.02
C ILE A 544 -1.10 29.16 -40.69
N ALA A 545 -1.41 28.69 -39.49
CA ALA A 545 -1.09 27.34 -39.06
C ALA A 545 -1.86 26.27 -39.85
N ILE A 546 -3.16 26.49 -40.09
CA ILE A 546 -4.01 25.59 -40.89
C ILE A 546 -3.49 25.52 -42.33
N GLU A 547 -3.22 26.67 -42.96
CA GLU A 547 -2.69 26.75 -44.32
C GLU A 547 -1.32 26.07 -44.44
N SER A 548 -0.41 26.36 -43.50
CA SER A 548 0.92 25.74 -43.46
C SER A 548 0.83 24.23 -43.30
N PHE A 549 -0.07 23.76 -42.44
CA PHE A 549 -0.30 22.32 -42.24
C PHE A 549 -0.78 21.65 -43.53
N GLN A 550 -1.77 22.24 -44.21
CA GLN A 550 -2.28 21.68 -45.46
C GLN A 550 -1.21 21.61 -46.55
N ILE A 551 -0.35 22.63 -46.64
CA ILE A 551 0.77 22.67 -47.60
C ILE A 551 1.83 21.61 -47.25
N GLN A 552 2.32 21.58 -46.01
CA GLN A 552 3.43 20.69 -45.64
C GLN A 552 3.01 19.21 -45.60
N PHE A 553 1.75 18.93 -45.24
CA PHE A 553 1.22 17.57 -45.17
C PHE A 553 0.33 17.22 -46.38
N GLN A 554 0.46 17.93 -47.51
CA GLN A 554 -0.32 17.68 -48.72
C GLN A 554 -0.20 16.22 -49.23
N ASN A 555 0.96 15.59 -49.02
CA ASN A 555 1.26 14.22 -49.46
C ASN A 555 0.65 13.14 -48.56
N ILE A 556 0.08 13.48 -47.41
CA ILE A 556 -0.63 12.53 -46.55
C ILE A 556 -2.07 12.39 -47.08
N PRO A 557 -2.61 11.17 -47.20
CA PRO A 557 -4.01 10.93 -47.56
C PRO A 557 -5.01 11.69 -46.67
N GLU A 558 -6.10 12.22 -47.24
CA GLU A 558 -7.14 12.95 -46.48
C GLU A 558 -7.83 12.09 -45.42
N ASN A 559 -7.98 10.78 -45.65
CA ASN A 559 -8.51 9.85 -44.64
C ASN A 559 -7.54 9.58 -43.47
N LYS A 560 -6.39 10.26 -43.44
CA LYS A 560 -5.40 10.24 -42.36
C LYS A 560 -5.13 11.64 -41.81
N LYS A 561 -5.77 12.69 -42.33
CA LYS A 561 -5.60 14.08 -41.88
C LYS A 561 -6.89 14.60 -41.30
N ILE A 562 -6.82 15.12 -40.08
CA ILE A 562 -7.96 15.71 -39.37
C ILE A 562 -7.51 17.06 -38.85
N ILE A 563 -8.33 18.09 -39.06
CA ILE A 563 -8.11 19.42 -38.49
C ILE A 563 -9.28 19.72 -37.57
N LEU A 564 -8.98 20.04 -36.30
CA LEU A 564 -9.93 20.44 -35.27
C LEU A 564 -9.62 21.86 -34.85
N THR A 565 -10.67 22.63 -34.58
CA THR A 565 -10.58 23.95 -33.96
C THR A 565 -11.10 23.86 -32.53
N TRP A 566 -10.50 24.67 -31.66
CA TRP A 566 -10.84 24.75 -30.26
C TRP A 566 -11.08 26.20 -29.87
N LYS A 567 -12.32 26.52 -29.48
CA LYS A 567 -12.77 27.87 -29.12
C LYS A 567 -13.69 27.81 -27.92
N ASN A 568 -13.50 28.68 -26.92
CA ASN A 568 -14.36 28.74 -25.73
C ASN A 568 -14.63 27.36 -25.08
N SER A 569 -13.59 26.53 -24.95
CA SER A 569 -13.69 25.18 -24.39
C SER A 569 -14.49 24.16 -25.20
N LYS A 570 -14.89 24.48 -26.44
CA LYS A 570 -15.62 23.55 -27.34
C LYS A 570 -14.75 23.14 -28.53
N PHE A 571 -14.96 21.92 -29.00
CA PHE A 571 -14.23 21.33 -30.13
C PHE A 571 -15.13 21.22 -31.35
N GLN A 572 -14.52 21.44 -32.52
CA GLN A 572 -15.20 21.33 -33.80
C GLN A 572 -14.24 20.87 -34.89
N GLN A 573 -14.71 20.00 -35.79
CA GLN A 573 -13.96 19.64 -36.99
C GLN A 573 -13.96 20.79 -38.02
N TYR A 574 -12.77 21.13 -38.51
CA TYR A 574 -12.58 22.08 -39.59
C TYR A 574 -12.67 21.37 -40.95
N SER A 575 -13.46 21.92 -41.87
CA SER A 575 -13.59 21.42 -43.23
C SER A 575 -13.45 22.58 -44.21
N LEU A 576 -12.52 22.46 -45.16
CA LEU A 576 -12.29 23.47 -46.21
C LEU A 576 -13.55 23.72 -47.06
N LYS A 577 -14.40 22.68 -47.24
CA LYS A 577 -15.68 22.78 -47.96
C LYS A 577 -16.70 23.65 -47.21
N GLN A 578 -16.59 23.76 -45.89
CA GLN A 578 -17.49 24.54 -45.06
C GLN A 578 -17.14 26.03 -45.04
N GLU A 579 -15.88 26.42 -45.25
CA GLU A 579 -15.50 27.84 -45.32
C GLU A 579 -16.05 28.51 -46.60
N LEU A 580 -16.12 27.75 -47.71
CA LEU A 580 -16.82 28.16 -48.93
C LEU A 580 -18.36 28.17 -48.80
N GLN A 581 -18.93 27.39 -47.87
CA GLN A 581 -20.39 27.36 -47.60
C GLN A 581 -20.84 28.28 -46.46
N LEU A 582 -19.92 28.75 -45.60
CA LEU A 582 -20.16 29.71 -44.52
C LEU A 582 -20.54 31.11 -45.03
N GLN A 583 -20.32 31.39 -46.32
CA GLN A 583 -20.90 32.56 -46.98
C GLN A 583 -22.38 32.39 -47.33
N GLN A 584 -22.99 31.19 -47.22
CA GLN A 584 -24.36 30.97 -47.71
C GLN A 584 -25.37 30.22 -46.82
N GLN A 585 -25.05 29.57 -45.69
CA GLN A 585 -26.12 29.11 -44.78
C GLN A 585 -25.66 28.78 -43.36
N GLN A 586 -26.44 29.19 -42.37
CA GLN A 586 -26.36 28.76 -40.97
C GLN A 586 -26.68 27.26 -40.86
N GLN A 587 -25.69 26.40 -41.11
CA GLN A 587 -25.74 25.04 -40.59
C GLN A 587 -25.30 25.06 -39.13
N GLU A 588 -26.12 24.50 -38.26
CA GLU A 588 -25.78 24.18 -36.88
C GLU A 588 -24.49 23.34 -36.87
N GLN A 589 -23.38 23.99 -36.56
CA GLN A 589 -22.12 23.30 -36.35
C GLN A 589 -22.26 22.49 -35.05
N LEU A 590 -22.10 21.18 -35.15
CA LEU A 590 -22.03 20.31 -33.97
C LEU A 590 -20.80 20.70 -33.16
N LEU A 591 -21.02 21.48 -32.13
CA LEU A 591 -20.02 21.85 -31.14
C LEU A 591 -20.00 20.78 -30.06
N TYR A 592 -18.84 20.20 -29.82
CA TYR A 592 -18.67 19.19 -28.79
C TYR A 592 -18.08 19.83 -27.52
N ASP A 593 -18.69 19.52 -26.38
CA ASP A 593 -18.25 20.02 -25.08
C ASP A 593 -16.98 19.31 -24.58
N SER A 594 -16.62 18.17 -25.20
CA SER A 594 -15.40 17.43 -24.88
C SER A 594 -14.66 16.90 -26.11
N LEU A 595 -13.33 16.82 -25.99
CA LEU A 595 -12.46 16.22 -27.01
C LEU A 595 -12.79 14.74 -27.23
N LEU A 596 -13.25 14.04 -26.18
CA LEU A 596 -13.61 12.62 -26.26
C LEU A 596 -14.82 12.40 -27.16
N GLU A 597 -15.87 13.22 -27.01
CA GLU A 597 -17.07 13.10 -27.86
C GLU A 597 -16.75 13.41 -29.32
N GLN A 598 -15.93 14.44 -29.57
CA GLN A 598 -15.44 14.75 -30.91
C GLN A 598 -14.67 13.56 -31.51
N PHE A 599 -13.78 12.94 -30.74
CA PHE A 599 -13.04 11.77 -31.22
C PHE A 599 -13.93 10.55 -31.45
N LYS A 600 -14.92 10.29 -30.59
CA LYS A 600 -15.91 9.21 -30.80
C LYS A 600 -16.73 9.42 -32.07
N ALA A 601 -17.07 10.66 -32.40
CA ALA A 601 -17.75 10.98 -33.65
C ALA A 601 -16.85 10.72 -34.87
N LEU A 602 -15.58 11.12 -34.79
CA LEU A 602 -14.59 10.93 -35.84
C LEU A 602 -14.15 9.47 -36.02
N ASP A 603 -14.17 8.68 -34.94
CA ASP A 603 -13.74 7.28 -34.97
C ASP A 603 -14.53 6.47 -35.99
N LYS A 604 -15.82 6.75 -36.13
CA LYS A 604 -16.69 6.12 -37.13
C LYS A 604 -16.27 6.36 -38.59
N GLN A 605 -15.54 7.44 -38.84
CA GLN A 605 -15.13 7.85 -40.19
C GLN A 605 -13.63 7.58 -40.46
N TYR A 606 -12.81 7.68 -39.43
CA TYR A 606 -11.35 7.67 -39.55
C TYR A 606 -10.67 6.50 -38.86
N ASP A 607 -11.42 5.63 -38.16
CA ASP A 607 -10.91 4.45 -37.43
C ASP A 607 -9.75 4.81 -36.48
N LEU A 608 -9.94 5.86 -35.68
CA LEU A 608 -8.93 6.41 -34.78
C LEU A 608 -8.54 5.45 -33.66
N SER A 609 -9.45 4.57 -33.23
CA SER A 609 -9.25 3.58 -32.16
C SER A 609 -8.25 2.48 -32.54
N ILE A 610 -8.10 2.19 -33.84
CA ILE A 610 -7.17 1.19 -34.35
C ILE A 610 -5.90 1.81 -34.97
N LYS A 611 -5.88 3.12 -35.23
CA LYS A 611 -4.75 3.86 -35.80
C LYS A 611 -3.85 4.49 -34.73
N ARG A 612 -2.61 4.80 -35.13
CA ARG A 612 -1.70 5.61 -34.31
C ARG A 612 -1.93 7.08 -34.59
N ASN A 613 -2.52 7.77 -33.62
CA ASN A 613 -2.84 9.18 -33.78
C ASN A 613 -1.64 10.07 -33.39
N ARG A 614 -1.32 11.05 -34.21
CA ARG A 614 -0.36 12.11 -33.90
C ARG A 614 -1.15 13.40 -33.73
N ILE A 615 -1.24 13.89 -32.50
CA ILE A 615 -2.01 15.08 -32.18
C ILE A 615 -1.04 16.26 -32.11
N CYS A 616 -1.12 17.18 -33.06
CA CYS A 616 -0.39 18.43 -33.05
C CYS A 616 -1.30 19.55 -32.52
N MET A 617 -1.02 20.04 -31.32
CA MET A 617 -1.76 21.13 -30.67
C MET A 617 -1.05 22.46 -30.88
N ILE A 618 -1.78 23.47 -31.34
CA ILE A 618 -1.29 24.83 -31.54
C ILE A 618 -2.03 25.77 -30.60
N THR A 619 -1.31 26.45 -29.72
CA THR A 619 -1.90 27.34 -28.72
C THR A 619 -0.89 28.41 -28.27
N ASP A 620 -1.38 29.56 -27.83
CA ASP A 620 -0.59 30.54 -27.09
C ASP A 620 -0.62 30.31 -25.57
N GLY A 621 -1.43 29.35 -25.10
CA GLY A 621 -1.69 28.97 -23.72
C GLY A 621 -2.10 30.09 -22.76
N LEU A 622 -2.70 31.16 -23.30
CA LEU A 622 -3.51 32.09 -22.51
C LEU A 622 -4.89 31.51 -22.16
N THR A 623 -5.35 30.54 -22.95
CA THR A 623 -6.56 29.73 -22.73
C THR A 623 -6.34 28.71 -21.60
N ASP A 624 -7.42 28.18 -20.99
CA ASP A 624 -7.37 27.20 -19.89
C ASP A 624 -6.69 25.87 -20.29
N TYR A 625 -5.36 25.88 -20.28
CA TYR A 625 -4.49 24.76 -20.58
C TYR A 625 -4.76 23.55 -19.68
N GLN A 626 -5.21 23.78 -18.44
CA GLN A 626 -5.55 22.70 -17.52
C GLN A 626 -6.77 21.92 -18.02
N SER A 627 -7.76 22.62 -18.60
CA SER A 627 -8.93 22.00 -19.23
C SER A 627 -8.53 21.11 -20.41
N ILE A 628 -7.73 21.60 -21.35
CA ILE A 628 -7.26 20.79 -22.50
C ILE A 628 -6.49 19.56 -22.05
N HIS A 629 -5.57 19.74 -21.11
CA HIS A 629 -4.74 18.63 -20.65
C HIS A 629 -5.57 17.60 -19.87
N LYS A 630 -6.65 18.01 -19.18
CA LYS A 630 -7.66 17.08 -18.66
C LYS A 630 -8.36 16.34 -19.80
N SER A 631 -8.75 17.02 -20.88
CA SER A 631 -9.36 16.38 -22.05
C SER A 631 -8.44 15.35 -22.71
N PHE A 632 -7.13 15.62 -22.84
CA PHE A 632 -6.17 14.64 -23.34
C PHE A 632 -6.00 13.44 -22.40
N LYS A 633 -6.02 13.65 -21.08
CA LYS A 633 -5.98 12.51 -20.13
C LYS A 633 -7.17 11.58 -20.35
N VAL A 634 -8.37 12.14 -20.47
CA VAL A 634 -9.59 11.37 -20.73
C VAL A 634 -9.53 10.66 -22.09
N LEU A 635 -9.05 11.36 -23.12
CA LEU A 635 -8.92 10.79 -24.47
C LEU A 635 -7.97 9.59 -24.51
N LYS A 636 -6.91 9.61 -23.69
CA LYS A 636 -5.87 8.58 -23.67
C LYS A 636 -6.39 7.19 -23.30
N PHE A 637 -7.51 7.10 -22.58
CA PHE A 637 -8.13 5.82 -22.24
C PHE A 637 -8.81 5.13 -23.41
N HIS A 638 -9.04 5.85 -24.52
CA HIS A 638 -9.81 5.36 -25.65
C HIS A 638 -9.01 5.31 -26.95
N TYR A 639 -7.91 6.06 -27.05
CA TYR A 639 -7.13 6.20 -28.29
C TYR A 639 -5.64 6.24 -28.00
N SER A 640 -4.84 5.56 -28.86
CA SER A 640 -3.38 5.63 -28.81
C SER A 640 -2.91 6.88 -29.55
N PHE A 641 -2.20 7.79 -28.85
CA PHE A 641 -1.70 9.00 -29.49
C PHE A 641 -0.39 9.54 -28.92
N GLN A 642 0.33 10.31 -29.73
CA GLN A 642 1.45 11.14 -29.29
C GLN A 642 1.10 12.62 -29.49
N ILE A 643 1.40 13.45 -28.48
CA ILE A 643 1.13 14.89 -28.53
C ILE A 643 2.39 15.66 -28.93
N ILE A 644 2.21 16.60 -29.85
CA ILE A 644 3.18 17.62 -30.26
C ILE A 644 2.56 18.98 -29.94
N TYR A 645 3.26 19.82 -29.20
CA TYR A 645 2.86 21.19 -28.90
C TYR A 645 3.66 22.19 -29.74
N LEU A 646 2.94 23.03 -30.50
CA LEU A 646 3.47 24.25 -31.11
C LEU A 646 2.93 25.44 -30.30
N THR A 647 3.79 26.01 -29.47
CA THR A 647 3.43 27.18 -28.63
C THR A 647 3.75 28.48 -29.34
N ILE A 648 2.88 29.48 -29.19
CA ILE A 648 3.06 30.81 -29.79
C ILE A 648 3.50 31.82 -28.71
N GLY A 649 4.72 32.35 -28.82
CA GLY A 649 5.30 33.36 -27.92
C GLY A 649 6.29 32.85 -26.88
N SER A 650 7.12 33.75 -26.32
CA SER A 650 8.29 33.38 -25.49
C SER A 650 8.00 33.08 -24.02
N GLN A 651 6.93 33.62 -23.42
CA GLN A 651 6.65 33.44 -21.99
C GLN A 651 6.10 32.05 -21.64
N LEU A 652 5.52 31.36 -22.62
CA LEU A 652 4.78 30.13 -22.40
C LEU A 652 5.60 28.86 -22.58
N ASN A 653 6.61 28.89 -23.46
CA ASN A 653 7.56 27.79 -23.62
C ASN A 653 8.26 27.47 -22.28
N THR A 654 8.60 28.49 -21.49
CA THR A 654 9.20 28.31 -20.17
C THR A 654 8.20 27.76 -19.14
N LYS A 655 6.93 28.20 -19.17
CA LYS A 655 5.90 27.74 -18.23
C LYS A 655 5.44 26.31 -18.52
N ILE A 656 5.06 26.02 -19.77
CA ILE A 656 4.73 24.65 -20.22
C ILE A 656 5.96 23.75 -20.15
N GLY A 657 7.13 24.22 -20.58
CA GLY A 657 8.37 23.46 -20.51
C GLY A 657 8.78 23.10 -19.08
N ASN A 658 8.64 24.00 -18.11
CA ASN A 658 8.90 23.72 -16.70
C ASN A 658 7.84 22.78 -16.10
N GLU A 659 6.57 22.94 -16.49
CA GLU A 659 5.50 22.07 -16.03
C GLU A 659 5.64 20.65 -16.58
N LEU A 660 5.99 20.51 -17.87
CA LEU A 660 6.35 19.24 -18.51
C LEU A 660 7.59 18.63 -17.86
N LYS A 661 8.66 19.41 -17.65
CA LYS A 661 9.86 18.92 -16.94
C LYS A 661 9.54 18.44 -15.53
N SER A 662 8.71 19.16 -14.75
CA SER A 662 8.34 18.73 -13.40
C SER A 662 7.42 17.50 -13.37
N LYS A 663 6.57 17.32 -14.40
CA LYS A 663 5.62 16.22 -14.48
C LYS A 663 6.19 14.94 -15.09
N TYR A 664 7.28 15.04 -15.85
CA TYR A 664 7.91 13.93 -16.57
C TYR A 664 9.38 13.70 -16.17
N GLN A 665 9.79 14.26 -15.02
CA GLN A 665 11.17 14.22 -14.49
C GLN A 665 11.71 12.80 -14.24
N ASP A 666 10.82 11.82 -14.05
CA ASP A 666 11.18 10.43 -13.73
C ASP A 666 11.07 9.44 -14.90
N ARG A 667 10.78 9.91 -16.12
CA ARG A 667 10.66 9.02 -17.30
C ARG A 667 11.83 9.23 -18.25
N ASN A 668 12.51 8.13 -18.61
CA ASN A 668 13.40 8.12 -19.77
C ASN A 668 12.67 8.75 -20.97
N LEU A 669 13.37 9.62 -21.71
CA LEU A 669 12.90 10.57 -22.74
C LEU A 669 11.84 10.12 -23.77
N LYS A 670 11.47 8.85 -23.85
CA LYS A 670 10.45 8.30 -24.75
C LYS A 670 9.04 8.50 -24.18
N GLY A 671 8.35 9.56 -24.60
CA GLY A 671 6.94 9.83 -24.26
C GLY A 671 6.65 11.24 -23.71
N CYS A 672 7.67 12.09 -23.56
CA CYS A 672 7.43 13.52 -23.31
C CYS A 672 6.73 14.15 -24.53
N PRO A 673 5.68 14.97 -24.31
CA PRO A 673 5.14 15.81 -25.37
C PRO A 673 6.24 16.68 -25.96
N LEU A 674 6.36 16.69 -27.28
CA LEU A 674 7.35 17.51 -27.96
C LEU A 674 6.90 18.96 -27.93
N LEU A 675 7.81 19.88 -27.60
CA LEU A 675 7.49 21.28 -27.44
C LEU A 675 8.34 22.11 -28.39
N PHE A 676 7.69 22.75 -29.36
CA PHE A 676 8.30 23.74 -30.21
C PHE A 676 7.70 25.13 -29.94
N ASN A 677 8.51 26.16 -30.17
CA ASN A 677 8.11 27.54 -29.96
C ASN A 677 8.13 28.30 -31.29
N ILE A 678 7.08 29.09 -31.50
CA ILE A 678 6.88 30.01 -32.61
C ILE A 678 6.85 31.41 -32.03
N PRO A 679 7.86 32.24 -32.27
CA PRO A 679 7.95 33.56 -31.66
C PRO A 679 6.80 34.47 -32.15
N ARG A 680 6.10 35.13 -31.22
CA ARG A 680 5.22 36.26 -31.57
C ARG A 680 6.09 37.44 -32.01
N SER A 681 5.78 38.01 -33.17
CA SER A 681 6.37 39.29 -33.57
C SER A 681 5.91 40.38 -32.61
N ILE A 682 6.84 40.97 -31.86
CA ILE A 682 6.58 42.08 -30.92
C ILE A 682 6.18 43.37 -31.66
N VAL A 683 6.33 43.41 -32.99
CA VAL A 683 6.08 44.61 -33.80
C VAL A 683 4.84 44.40 -34.68
N GLN A 684 3.80 45.21 -34.44
CA GLN A 684 2.52 45.24 -35.15
C GLN A 684 2.59 45.91 -36.55
N SER A 685 3.76 46.27 -37.05
CA SER A 685 3.89 46.90 -38.36
C SER A 685 4.81 46.10 -39.29
N THR A 686 4.29 45.82 -40.49
CA THR A 686 4.89 45.25 -41.72
C THR A 686 4.58 43.79 -42.04
N GLN A 687 4.24 43.55 -43.31
CA GLN A 687 4.05 42.25 -43.98
C GLN A 687 5.17 41.22 -43.73
N ASN A 688 6.32 41.67 -43.21
CA ASN A 688 7.44 40.83 -42.77
C ASN A 688 7.13 39.97 -41.54
N SER A 689 6.15 40.33 -40.70
CA SER A 689 5.76 39.51 -39.54
C SER A 689 5.00 38.24 -39.96
N PHE A 690 4.04 38.37 -40.88
CA PHE A 690 3.27 37.26 -41.44
C PHE A 690 4.18 36.26 -42.14
N LYS A 691 5.07 36.73 -43.03
CA LYS A 691 6.02 35.87 -43.73
C LYS A 691 6.96 35.12 -42.79
N ARG A 692 7.46 35.78 -41.73
CA ARG A 692 8.31 35.12 -40.71
C ARG A 692 7.57 34.07 -39.90
N ILE A 693 6.31 34.32 -39.53
CA ILE A 693 5.47 33.35 -38.81
C ILE A 693 5.18 32.15 -39.71
N LEU A 694 4.78 32.39 -40.96
CA LEU A 694 4.57 31.38 -41.99
C LEU A 694 5.83 30.53 -42.24
N ASP A 695 6.99 31.15 -42.44
CA ASP A 695 8.26 30.45 -42.63
C ASP A 695 8.63 29.59 -41.40
N THR A 696 8.31 30.08 -40.19
CA THR A 696 8.54 29.33 -38.95
C THR A 696 7.60 28.14 -38.82
N PHE A 697 6.31 28.31 -39.12
CA PHE A 697 5.35 27.19 -39.17
C PHE A 697 5.75 26.14 -40.20
N ASN A 698 6.09 26.57 -41.42
CA ASN A 698 6.56 25.69 -42.48
C ASN A 698 7.79 24.89 -42.04
N LYS A 699 8.79 25.55 -41.46
CA LYS A 699 9.98 24.88 -40.93
C LYS A 699 9.64 23.87 -39.83
N ARG A 700 8.78 24.24 -38.87
CA ARG A 700 8.41 23.33 -37.77
C ARG A 700 7.57 22.15 -38.23
N PHE A 701 6.67 22.35 -39.17
CA PHE A 701 5.92 21.25 -39.76
C PHE A 701 6.79 20.37 -40.65
N GLU A 702 7.79 20.92 -41.33
CA GLU A 702 8.79 20.15 -42.06
C GLU A 702 9.66 19.30 -41.11
N ASP A 703 10.11 19.87 -39.99
CA ASP A 703 10.80 19.13 -38.91
C ASP A 703 9.91 17.97 -38.42
N ILE A 704 8.62 18.23 -38.16
CA ILE A 704 7.65 17.23 -37.71
C ILE A 704 7.44 16.13 -38.77
N TYR A 705 7.34 16.50 -40.04
CA TYR A 705 7.16 15.56 -41.14
C TYR A 705 8.37 14.62 -41.29
N LYS A 706 9.59 15.15 -41.19
CA LYS A 706 10.84 14.39 -41.33
C LYS A 706 11.10 13.47 -40.14
N GLU A 707 10.81 13.90 -38.93
CA GLU A 707 11.14 13.15 -37.71
C GLU A 707 10.07 12.14 -37.30
N PHE A 708 8.79 12.34 -37.70
CA PHE A 708 7.68 11.55 -37.15
C PHE A 708 6.77 10.87 -38.17
N ILE A 709 6.84 11.29 -39.44
CA ILE A 709 5.93 10.80 -40.49
C ILE A 709 6.67 9.95 -41.53
N LYS A 710 7.74 10.48 -42.15
CA LYS A 710 8.72 9.66 -42.86
C LYS A 710 9.37 8.67 -41.91
#